data_AF-A0A8D1XLC9-F1
#
_entry.id   AF-A0A8D1XLC9-F1
#
_cell.length_a   1.000
_cell.length_b   1.000
_cell.length_c   1.000
_cell.angle_alpha   90.00
_cell.angle_beta   90.00
_cell.angle_gamma   90.00
#
_symmetry.space_group_name_H-M   'P 1'
#
loop_
_entity.id
_entity.type
_entity.pdbx_description
1 polymer ?
#
loop_
_entity_poly.entity_id
_entity_poly.type
_entity_poly.pdbx_seq_one_letter_code
_entity_poly.pdbx_strand_id
1 'polypeptide(L)'
;MEDNTPRQRDPISLTSVANGLENMGAELLESLEEGRTPGSDSSPAEVGGSWSKAGPEPLGRRSLQPALRVRRFCREHTQLFQWICTGLLCTAFAAFLLIACLLDFQRALALFVLFCVVLFFLAHSLLKRLLGPKLLRCVKPLRHPCLNLWFKRGLALAAFLGLVLWLVLDTAQRPEQLVSFGGICVFILFLFAGSKHHRAVSWRAVSWGLGLQFALGLFVIRTEPGFIAFQWLGDQIQIFLSYTEAGSSFVFGEALVKDVFAFQVLPIIVFFSCAMSVLYYVGLMQWVILKISWLMQATMGTTATETLSVAGNIFVSQTEAPLLIRPYLADMTLSEIHVVMTGGYATIAGSLLGAYISFGIDAASLIAASVMAAPCALALSKLVYPEVEESKFKREEGVKLTYGDAQNLLEAASSGAAMSVRVVTNIAANLIAFLAVLAFINAALSWLGDMVDVQGLSFQLICSYVLRPVAFLMGVAWEDCPVVAELLGMKLFLNEFVAYQELSGYKQRRLAGAEEWVGSRKQWISVRAEILTTYALCGFANFSSIGIMLGGLTSMVPQRKGDFSQIVLRALCTGACVSLVNACVAGILYVPRGAEVDCVSFLNTTLSSSSFEVYQCCRQFFQSTSMEFSPEALDNCCRFYNHTICVQ
;
A
#
# COMPACT_ATOMS: atom_id res chain seq x y z
N MET A 1 57.66 -12.84 -52.20
CA MET A 1 56.80 -11.99 -53.04
C MET A 1 55.48 -11.84 -52.28
N GLU A 2 55.48 -11.02 -51.22
CA GLU A 2 55.29 -9.55 -51.22
C GLU A 2 53.79 -9.16 -51.23
N ASP A 3 53.29 -8.96 -50.01
CA ASP A 3 52.69 -7.72 -49.47
C ASP A 3 51.88 -6.79 -50.41
N ASN A 4 50.59 -6.59 -50.10
CA ASN A 4 50.05 -5.30 -49.61
C ASN A 4 48.50 -5.27 -49.56
N THR A 5 47.99 -4.84 -48.41
CA THR A 5 46.60 -4.40 -48.13
C THR A 5 46.14 -3.18 -48.95
N PRO A 6 44.82 -2.93 -49.05
CA PRO A 6 44.29 -1.76 -48.33
C PRO A 6 42.90 -1.91 -47.69
N ARG A 7 42.81 -1.41 -46.45
CA ARG A 7 41.72 -0.66 -45.78
C ARG A 7 40.26 -1.09 -45.98
N GLN A 8 39.74 -1.72 -44.92
CA GLN A 8 38.33 -1.94 -44.62
C GLN A 8 37.69 -0.64 -44.08
N ARG A 9 36.50 -0.27 -44.58
CA ARG A 9 35.65 0.81 -44.04
C ARG A 9 34.81 0.24 -42.90
N ASP A 10 34.90 0.84 -41.72
CA ASP A 10 34.03 0.54 -40.57
C ASP A 10 32.64 1.20 -40.72
N PRO A 11 31.56 0.55 -40.25
CA PRO A 11 30.23 1.14 -40.17
C PRO A 11 30.11 2.09 -38.96
N ILE A 12 29.41 3.19 -39.21
CA ILE A 12 29.24 4.39 -38.40
C ILE A 12 28.55 4.09 -37.06
N SER A 13 29.25 4.36 -35.95
CA SER A 13 28.69 4.44 -34.59
C SER A 13 28.33 5.89 -34.24
N LEU A 14 27.03 6.15 -34.01
CA LEU A 14 26.50 7.43 -33.52
C LEU A 14 26.71 7.53 -32.00
N THR A 15 27.90 7.95 -31.58
CA THR A 15 28.20 8.36 -30.19
C THR A 15 29.23 9.49 -30.18
N SER A 16 28.78 10.74 -30.06
CA SER A 16 29.45 11.83 -29.30
C SER A 16 28.79 13.21 -29.58
N VAL A 17 27.56 13.43 -29.11
CA VAL A 17 26.96 14.79 -29.05
C VAL A 17 26.16 14.98 -27.76
N ALA A 18 26.74 14.58 -26.61
CA ALA A 18 26.11 14.80 -25.30
C ALA A 18 27.05 15.32 -24.19
N ASN A 19 28.37 15.37 -24.41
CA ASN A 19 29.33 15.81 -23.38
C ASN A 19 29.94 17.21 -23.66
N GLY A 20 29.25 18.07 -24.41
CA GLY A 20 29.79 19.35 -24.85
C GLY A 20 29.22 20.61 -24.18
N LEU A 21 28.19 20.50 -23.34
CA LEU A 21 27.48 21.69 -22.80
C LEU A 21 27.44 21.79 -21.27
N GLU A 22 27.89 20.77 -20.53
CA GLU A 22 27.81 20.78 -19.05
C GLU A 22 29.07 21.29 -18.34
N ASN A 23 30.21 21.44 -19.03
CA ASN A 23 31.48 21.82 -18.37
C ASN A 23 31.81 23.33 -18.34
N MET A 24 31.10 24.17 -19.11
CA MET A 24 31.39 25.62 -19.13
C MET A 24 30.89 26.36 -17.87
N GLY A 25 29.93 25.79 -17.13
CA GLY A 25 29.45 26.35 -15.88
C GLY A 25 30.34 26.03 -14.67
N ALA A 26 31.00 24.87 -14.69
CA ALA A 26 31.89 24.41 -13.63
C ALA A 26 33.26 25.10 -13.67
N GLU A 27 33.84 25.27 -14.87
CA GLU A 27 35.12 25.98 -15.04
C GLU A 27 35.02 27.50 -14.76
N LEU A 28 33.84 28.11 -14.98
CA LEU A 28 33.60 29.52 -14.60
C LEU A 28 33.47 29.70 -13.08
N LEU A 29 33.04 28.65 -12.36
CA LEU A 29 32.94 28.64 -10.91
C LEU A 29 34.30 28.36 -10.25
N GLU A 30 35.12 27.47 -10.81
CA GLU A 30 36.49 27.19 -10.34
C GLU A 30 37.46 28.36 -10.61
N SER A 31 37.34 29.03 -11.76
CA SER A 31 38.20 30.18 -12.11
C SER A 31 37.93 31.44 -11.27
N LEU A 32 36.79 31.53 -10.58
CA LEU A 32 36.50 32.57 -9.59
C LEU A 32 37.00 32.21 -8.17
N GLU A 33 37.30 30.93 -7.91
CA GLU A 33 37.77 30.45 -6.59
C GLU A 33 39.29 30.41 -6.46
N GLU A 34 40.05 30.24 -7.56
CA GLU A 34 41.51 30.17 -7.50
C GLU A 34 42.21 31.48 -7.90
N GLY A 35 42.36 32.37 -6.92
CA GLY A 35 43.32 33.48 -7.00
C GLY A 35 44.77 32.99 -6.91
N ARG A 36 45.32 32.41 -7.98
CA ARG A 36 46.76 32.16 -8.13
C ARG A 36 47.24 32.45 -9.55
N THR A 37 48.18 33.37 -9.64
CA THR A 37 49.00 33.64 -10.84
C THR A 37 49.97 32.48 -11.09
N PRO A 38 50.05 31.90 -12.29
CA PRO A 38 51.17 31.03 -12.66
C PRO A 38 52.32 31.89 -13.19
N GLY A 39 53.49 31.70 -12.61
CA GLY A 39 54.74 32.31 -13.05
C GLY A 39 55.42 31.52 -14.17
N SER A 40 56.20 32.28 -14.94
CA SER A 40 57.41 31.91 -15.68
C SER A 40 57.36 30.67 -16.56
N ASP A 41 57.27 30.92 -17.87
CA ASP A 41 58.22 30.36 -18.82
C ASP A 41 58.65 31.44 -19.84
N SER A 42 59.88 31.30 -20.27
CA SER A 42 60.79 32.28 -20.89
C SER A 42 60.45 32.73 -22.33
N SER A 43 60.43 34.07 -22.52
CA SER A 43 61.00 34.94 -23.60
C SER A 43 61.24 34.44 -25.05
N PRO A 44 61.47 35.34 -26.04
CA PRO A 44 60.80 36.61 -26.37
C PRO A 44 60.46 36.71 -27.89
N ALA A 45 59.41 37.42 -28.29
CA ALA A 45 59.30 37.91 -29.67
C ALA A 45 58.40 39.15 -29.76
N GLU A 46 58.89 40.10 -30.54
CA GLU A 46 58.42 41.45 -30.79
C GLU A 46 57.01 41.52 -31.41
N VAL A 47 56.32 42.65 -31.20
CA VAL A 47 55.90 43.60 -32.26
C VAL A 47 54.74 44.48 -31.76
N GLY A 48 54.96 45.80 -31.81
CA GLY A 48 54.01 46.74 -32.40
C GLY A 48 52.79 47.20 -31.59
N GLY A 49 52.99 48.25 -30.78
CA GLY A 49 52.34 49.54 -30.97
C GLY A 49 50.81 49.69 -31.08
N SER A 50 50.31 50.60 -30.22
CA SER A 50 49.31 51.65 -30.53
C SER A 50 47.81 51.31 -30.39
N TRP A 51 47.20 51.71 -29.26
CA TRP A 51 46.28 52.86 -29.18
C TRP A 51 45.65 53.04 -27.79
N SER A 52 45.59 54.32 -27.41
CA SER A 52 45.13 54.92 -26.16
C SER A 52 43.61 55.05 -26.02
N LYS A 53 43.06 54.93 -24.79
CA LYS A 53 42.11 55.89 -24.16
C LYS A 53 41.64 55.50 -22.73
N ALA A 54 41.96 56.41 -21.79
CA ALA A 54 41.30 56.87 -20.56
C ALA A 54 40.24 56.03 -19.77
N GLY A 55 40.59 55.70 -18.51
CA GLY A 55 39.80 55.79 -17.24
C GLY A 55 38.68 54.75 -16.93
N PRO A 56 38.26 54.52 -15.66
CA PRO A 56 38.69 55.10 -14.37
C PRO A 56 39.12 54.05 -13.29
N GLU A 57 39.58 54.53 -12.13
CA GLU A 57 39.97 53.75 -10.94
C GLU A 57 38.88 52.81 -10.40
N PRO A 58 39.22 51.65 -9.79
CA PRO A 58 38.24 50.72 -9.24
C PRO A 58 37.73 51.17 -7.87
N LEU A 59 36.69 52.00 -7.86
CA LEU A 59 35.83 52.24 -6.70
C LEU A 59 34.92 51.03 -6.49
N GLY A 60 35.41 49.98 -5.81
CA GLY A 60 34.58 48.78 -5.59
C GLY A 60 35.10 47.72 -4.63
N ARG A 61 36.23 47.92 -3.94
CA ARG A 61 36.83 46.86 -3.08
C ARG A 61 36.55 46.97 -1.59
N ARG A 62 35.83 48.00 -1.12
CA ARG A 62 35.55 48.22 0.32
C ARG A 62 34.17 47.75 0.81
N SER A 63 33.18 47.45 -0.06
CA SER A 63 31.84 47.04 0.41
C SER A 63 31.61 45.54 0.55
N LEU A 64 32.47 44.67 -0.02
CA LEU A 64 32.31 43.20 0.06
C LEU A 64 32.96 42.53 1.29
N GLN A 65 33.83 43.23 2.03
CA GLN A 65 34.48 42.68 3.23
C GLN A 65 33.51 42.28 4.37
N PRO A 66 32.47 43.05 4.71
CA PRO A 66 31.51 42.62 5.75
C PRO A 66 30.67 41.43 5.29
N ALA A 67 30.23 41.38 4.02
CA ALA A 67 29.48 40.25 3.47
C ALA A 67 30.30 38.95 3.49
N LEU A 68 31.59 39.01 3.14
CA LEU A 68 32.49 37.86 3.19
C LEU A 68 32.80 37.41 4.63
N ARG A 69 32.91 38.33 5.60
CA ARG A 69 33.05 37.98 7.03
C ARG A 69 31.79 37.32 7.60
N VAL A 70 30.60 37.85 7.26
CA VAL A 70 29.32 37.27 7.67
C VAL A 70 29.15 35.88 7.05
N ARG A 71 29.53 35.68 5.78
CA ARG A 71 29.50 34.38 5.11
C ARG A 71 30.46 33.37 5.74
N ARG A 72 31.65 33.82 6.16
CA ARG A 72 32.67 32.98 6.83
C ARG A 72 32.25 32.61 8.26
N PHE A 73 31.70 33.57 9.01
CA PHE A 73 31.14 33.37 10.36
C PHE A 73 29.89 32.48 10.35
N CYS A 74 28.97 32.67 9.38
CA CYS A 74 27.82 31.79 9.19
C CYS A 74 28.24 30.37 8.81
N ARG A 75 29.36 30.17 8.08
CA ARG A 75 29.88 28.86 7.69
C ARG A 75 30.56 28.13 8.85
N GLU A 76 31.21 28.84 9.76
CA GLU A 76 31.81 28.28 10.98
C GLU A 76 30.76 27.95 12.05
N HIS A 77 29.67 28.71 12.14
CA HIS A 77 28.59 28.48 13.10
C HIS A 77 27.31 27.90 12.50
N THR A 78 27.33 27.35 11.29
CA THR A 78 26.11 26.88 10.60
C THR A 78 25.38 25.82 11.40
N GLN A 79 26.11 24.89 12.02
CA GLN A 79 25.50 23.87 12.88
C GLN A 79 24.87 24.50 14.12
N LEU A 80 25.57 25.39 14.80
CA LEU A 80 25.06 26.05 16.01
C LEU A 80 23.81 26.90 15.72
N PHE A 81 23.80 27.59 14.57
CA PHE A 81 22.65 28.36 14.08
C PHE A 81 21.48 27.45 13.69
N GLN A 82 21.75 26.29 13.06
CA GLN A 82 20.74 25.26 12.81
C GLN A 82 20.13 24.74 14.11
N TRP A 83 20.94 24.39 15.12
CA TRP A 83 20.46 23.95 16.43
C TRP A 83 19.61 25.01 17.13
N ILE A 84 20.02 26.28 17.08
CA ILE A 84 19.25 27.40 17.63
C ILE A 84 17.93 27.57 16.88
N CYS A 85 17.94 27.63 15.55
CA CYS A 85 16.73 27.75 14.74
C CYS A 85 15.77 26.57 14.95
N THR A 86 16.28 25.33 14.97
CA THR A 86 15.44 24.15 15.25
C THR A 86 14.90 24.19 16.67
N GLY A 87 15.71 24.57 17.67
CA GLY A 87 15.25 24.74 19.04
C GLY A 87 14.13 25.77 19.17
N LEU A 88 14.28 26.92 18.50
CA LEU A 88 13.30 28.01 18.51
C LEU A 88 12.01 27.63 17.76
N LEU A 89 12.13 26.88 16.67
CA LEU A 89 10.98 26.33 15.94
C LEU A 89 10.24 25.29 16.79
N CYS A 90 10.96 24.41 17.49
CA CYS A 90 10.36 23.42 18.39
C CYS A 90 9.66 24.07 19.59
N THR A 91 10.24 25.12 20.19
CA THR A 91 9.59 25.85 21.30
C THR A 91 8.37 26.62 20.82
N ALA A 92 8.44 27.26 19.64
CA ALA A 92 7.28 27.91 19.03
C ALA A 92 6.16 26.91 18.72
N PHE A 93 6.49 25.72 18.19
CA PHE A 93 5.52 24.66 17.95
C PHE A 93 4.90 24.13 19.24
N ALA A 94 5.70 23.92 20.30
CA ALA A 94 5.20 23.49 21.60
C ALA A 94 4.27 24.54 22.24
N ALA A 95 4.61 25.83 22.12
CA ALA A 95 3.76 26.92 22.58
C ALA A 95 2.44 26.98 21.79
N PHE A 96 2.50 26.85 20.47
CA PHE A 96 1.32 26.77 19.61
C PHE A 96 0.42 25.59 19.99
N LEU A 97 0.99 24.40 20.20
CA LEU A 97 0.26 23.21 20.61
C LEU A 97 -0.43 23.41 21.96
N LEU A 98 0.27 24.02 22.93
CA LEU A 98 -0.26 24.28 24.26
C LEU A 98 -1.43 25.26 24.19
N ILE A 99 -1.30 26.34 23.40
CA ILE A 99 -2.40 27.30 23.16
C ILE A 99 -3.57 26.61 22.47
N ALA A 100 -3.34 25.79 21.45
CA ALA A 100 -4.39 25.05 20.76
C ALA A 100 -5.15 24.09 21.70
N CYS A 101 -4.43 23.38 22.59
CA CYS A 101 -5.04 22.51 23.59
C CYS A 101 -5.87 23.27 24.63
N LEU A 102 -5.48 24.51 24.97
CA LEU A 102 -6.22 25.35 25.91
C LEU A 102 -7.48 25.97 25.29
N LEU A 103 -7.47 26.28 24.00
CA LEU A 103 -8.63 26.87 23.31
C LEU A 103 -9.71 25.83 23.03
N ASP A 104 -9.33 24.71 22.41
CA ASP A 104 -10.26 23.62 22.08
C ASP A 104 -9.50 22.29 22.00
N PHE A 105 -9.59 21.52 23.08
CA PHE A 105 -8.89 20.24 23.18
C PHE A 105 -9.41 19.20 22.17
N GLN A 106 -10.71 19.21 21.84
CA GLN A 106 -11.29 18.28 20.87
C GLN A 106 -10.67 18.50 19.49
N ARG A 107 -10.55 19.77 19.07
CA ARG A 107 -9.93 20.12 17.79
C ARG A 107 -8.42 19.88 17.78
N ALA A 108 -7.74 20.05 18.91
CA ALA A 108 -6.31 19.85 19.05
C ALA A 108 -5.88 18.38 19.28
N LEU A 109 -6.83 17.48 19.52
CA LEU A 109 -6.59 16.08 19.91
C LEU A 109 -5.61 15.36 18.97
N ALA A 110 -5.82 15.44 17.66
CA ALA A 110 -4.96 14.77 16.67
C ALA A 110 -3.51 15.28 16.73
N LEU A 111 -3.32 16.60 16.80
CA LEU A 111 -2.00 17.23 16.89
C LEU A 111 -1.32 16.88 18.21
N PHE A 112 -2.08 16.84 19.31
CA PHE A 112 -1.60 16.45 20.63
C PHE A 112 -1.14 14.98 20.66
N VAL A 113 -1.95 14.06 20.13
CA VAL A 113 -1.60 12.63 20.04
C VAL A 113 -0.34 12.43 19.19
N LEU A 114 -0.25 13.09 18.03
CA LEU A 114 0.91 12.99 17.15
C LEU A 114 2.18 13.51 17.83
N PHE A 115 2.08 14.62 18.56
CA PHE A 115 3.18 15.15 19.38
C PHE A 115 3.57 14.20 20.50
N CYS A 116 2.61 13.61 21.22
CA CYS A 116 2.88 12.60 22.25
C CYS A 116 3.58 11.36 21.69
N VAL A 117 3.19 10.90 20.50
CA VAL A 117 3.84 9.77 19.82
C VAL A 117 5.28 10.12 19.46
N VAL A 118 5.52 11.30 18.87
CA VAL A 118 6.87 11.78 18.54
C VAL A 118 7.74 11.89 19.80
N LEU A 119 7.21 12.48 20.87
CA LEU A 119 7.89 12.57 22.16
C LEU A 119 8.16 11.19 22.75
N PHE A 120 7.22 10.26 22.69
CA PHE A 120 7.40 8.89 23.17
C PHE A 120 8.52 8.20 22.42
N PHE A 121 8.58 8.31 21.09
CA PHE A 121 9.67 7.72 20.30
C PHE A 121 11.02 8.39 20.54
N LEU A 122 11.07 9.72 20.67
CA LEU A 122 12.28 10.46 21.03
C LEU A 122 12.77 10.07 22.43
N ALA A 123 11.86 10.03 23.41
CA ALA A 123 12.15 9.61 24.78
C ALA A 123 12.61 8.16 24.82
N HIS A 124 11.95 7.24 24.10
CA HIS A 124 12.37 5.85 24.00
C HIS A 124 13.76 5.72 23.34
N SER A 125 14.05 6.51 22.29
CA SER A 125 15.35 6.55 21.63
C SER A 125 16.45 7.07 22.57
N LEU A 126 16.19 8.17 23.27
CA LEU A 126 17.06 8.75 24.30
C LEU A 126 17.28 7.79 25.46
N LEU A 127 16.22 7.14 25.96
CA LEU A 127 16.27 6.16 27.03
C LEU A 127 17.09 4.95 26.61
N LYS A 128 16.93 4.46 25.38
CA LYS A 128 17.77 3.39 24.84
C LYS A 128 19.24 3.82 24.76
N ARG A 129 19.54 5.07 24.41
CA ARG A 129 20.90 5.61 24.30
C ARG A 129 21.55 5.86 25.66
N LEU A 130 20.81 6.39 26.65
CA LEU A 130 21.31 6.67 28.00
C LEU A 130 21.32 5.42 28.92
N LEU A 131 20.24 4.64 28.92
CA LEU A 131 20.06 3.49 29.80
C LEU A 131 20.42 2.16 29.14
N GLY A 132 20.63 2.06 27.83
CA GLY A 132 21.03 0.81 27.16
C GLY A 132 22.10 -0.02 27.89
N PRO A 133 23.25 0.58 28.30
CA PRO A 133 24.28 -0.16 29.03
C PRO A 133 23.97 -0.41 30.52
N LYS A 134 23.10 0.40 31.15
CA LYS A 134 22.70 0.22 32.57
C LYS A 134 21.52 -0.76 32.73
N LEU A 135 20.58 -0.78 31.81
CA LEU A 135 19.41 -1.66 31.79
C LEU A 135 19.84 -3.12 31.56
N LEU A 136 20.80 -3.35 30.65
CA LEU A 136 21.38 -4.68 30.43
C LEU A 136 22.16 -5.21 31.67
N ARG A 137 22.61 -4.30 32.54
CA ARG A 137 23.30 -4.61 33.81
C ARG A 137 22.33 -4.82 34.97
N CYS A 138 21.23 -4.05 35.03
CA CYS A 138 20.18 -4.16 36.06
C CYS A 138 19.20 -5.32 35.86
N VAL A 139 19.05 -5.85 34.64
CA VAL A 139 18.15 -6.99 34.37
C VAL A 139 18.83 -8.36 34.64
N LYS A 140 20.15 -8.37 34.88
CA LYS A 140 20.91 -9.59 35.20
C LYS A 140 20.76 -10.14 36.62
N PRO A 141 20.52 -9.38 37.71
CA PRO A 141 20.52 -9.96 39.06
C PRO A 141 19.15 -10.51 39.52
N LEU A 142 18.05 -10.16 38.85
CA LEU A 142 16.69 -10.38 39.38
C LEU A 142 15.84 -11.37 38.57
N ARG A 143 16.42 -12.49 38.15
CA ARG A 143 15.67 -13.49 37.38
C ARG A 143 16.06 -14.90 37.78
N HIS A 144 15.30 -15.51 38.68
CA HIS A 144 15.24 -16.98 38.73
C HIS A 144 14.72 -17.46 37.36
N PRO A 145 15.55 -18.12 36.55
CA PRO A 145 15.29 -18.31 35.12
C PRO A 145 14.15 -19.28 34.86
N CYS A 146 13.95 -20.30 35.71
CA CYS A 146 12.86 -21.25 35.56
C CYS A 146 11.49 -20.66 35.95
N LEU A 147 11.35 -20.06 37.13
CA LEU A 147 10.03 -19.62 37.63
C LEU A 147 9.41 -18.52 36.76
N ASN A 148 10.21 -17.56 36.29
CA ASN A 148 9.75 -16.48 35.41
C ASN A 148 9.41 -17.00 33.99
N LEU A 149 10.12 -18.02 33.51
CA LEU A 149 9.81 -18.66 32.23
C LEU A 149 8.52 -19.50 32.33
N TRP A 150 8.34 -20.25 33.41
CA TRP A 150 7.11 -21.00 33.70
C TRP A 150 5.91 -20.08 33.92
N PHE A 151 6.08 -18.97 34.64
CA PHE A 151 5.03 -17.96 34.82
C PHE A 151 4.66 -17.27 33.51
N LYS A 152 5.65 -16.88 32.68
CA LYS A 152 5.39 -16.30 31.35
C LYS A 152 4.71 -17.29 30.40
N ARG A 153 5.13 -18.57 30.42
CA ARG A 153 4.50 -19.63 29.63
C ARG A 153 3.09 -19.92 30.13
N GLY A 154 2.88 -19.95 31.44
CA GLY A 154 1.55 -20.13 32.05
C GLY A 154 0.61 -18.99 31.71
N LEU A 155 1.06 -17.74 31.81
CA LEU A 155 0.27 -16.56 31.43
C LEU A 155 -0.05 -16.54 29.93
N ALA A 156 0.93 -16.86 29.07
CA ALA A 156 0.71 -16.96 27.63
C ALA A 156 -0.28 -18.08 27.27
N LEU A 157 -0.18 -19.23 27.95
CA LEU A 157 -1.10 -20.35 27.75
C LEU A 157 -2.51 -20.00 28.23
N ALA A 158 -2.64 -19.36 29.39
CA ALA A 158 -3.93 -18.89 29.90
C ALA A 158 -4.57 -17.84 28.98
N ALA A 159 -3.78 -16.89 28.47
CA ALA A 159 -4.25 -15.90 27.49
C ALA A 159 -4.67 -16.55 26.17
N PHE A 160 -3.93 -17.55 25.70
CA PHE A 160 -4.28 -18.31 24.50
C PHE A 160 -5.58 -19.10 24.70
N LEU A 161 -5.72 -19.82 25.82
CA LEU A 161 -6.93 -20.56 26.14
C LEU A 161 -8.14 -19.63 26.32
N GLY A 162 -7.95 -18.47 26.94
CA GLY A 162 -8.99 -17.44 27.06
C GLY A 162 -9.42 -16.88 25.70
N LEU A 163 -8.47 -16.59 24.80
CA LEU A 163 -8.75 -16.15 23.44
C LEU A 163 -9.52 -17.22 22.66
N VAL A 164 -9.10 -18.49 22.74
CA VAL A 164 -9.76 -19.61 22.08
C VAL A 164 -11.17 -19.81 22.63
N LEU A 165 -11.35 -19.77 23.95
CA LEU A 165 -12.67 -19.89 24.57
C LEU A 165 -13.58 -18.74 24.13
N TRP A 166 -13.07 -17.52 24.11
CA TRP A 166 -13.82 -16.34 23.65
C TRP A 166 -14.19 -16.46 22.17
N LEU A 167 -13.27 -16.88 21.31
CA LEU A 167 -13.54 -17.16 19.89
C LEU A 167 -14.59 -18.24 19.70
N VAL A 168 -14.52 -19.33 20.47
CA VAL A 168 -15.50 -20.43 20.39
C VAL A 168 -16.88 -19.95 20.81
N LEU A 169 -16.99 -19.13 21.86
CA LEU A 169 -18.26 -18.54 22.30
C LEU A 169 -18.81 -17.53 21.27
N ASP A 170 -17.95 -16.67 20.70
CA ASP A 170 -18.33 -15.71 19.65
C ASP A 170 -18.81 -16.44 18.38
N THR A 171 -18.09 -17.50 18.00
CA THR A 171 -18.41 -18.34 16.84
C THR A 171 -19.68 -19.15 17.05
N ALA A 172 -19.97 -19.61 18.27
CA ALA A 172 -21.20 -20.33 18.60
C ALA A 172 -22.45 -19.46 18.40
N GLN A 173 -22.32 -18.14 18.54
CA GLN A 173 -23.42 -17.21 18.25
C GLN A 173 -23.60 -16.95 16.75
N ARG A 174 -22.60 -17.23 15.91
CA ARG A 174 -22.58 -16.90 14.48
C ARG A 174 -21.94 -18.00 13.64
N PRO A 175 -22.69 -19.04 13.25
CA PRO A 175 -22.14 -20.20 12.55
C PRO A 175 -21.50 -19.86 11.19
N GLU A 176 -21.89 -18.75 10.55
CA GLU A 176 -21.27 -18.29 9.30
C GLU A 176 -19.76 -18.01 9.42
N GLN A 177 -19.30 -17.63 10.61
CA GLN A 177 -17.87 -17.37 10.88
C GLN A 177 -17.04 -18.67 10.87
N LEU A 178 -17.66 -19.83 11.14
CA LEU A 178 -16.99 -21.15 11.06
C LEU A 178 -16.53 -21.45 9.63
N VAL A 179 -17.29 -21.02 8.63
CA VAL A 179 -16.96 -21.25 7.22
C VAL A 179 -15.65 -20.53 6.88
N SER A 180 -15.50 -19.26 7.30
CA SER A 180 -14.26 -18.51 7.13
C SER A 180 -13.07 -19.18 7.82
N PHE A 181 -13.25 -19.71 9.04
CA PHE A 181 -12.20 -20.48 9.72
C PHE A 181 -11.81 -21.76 8.95
N GLY A 182 -12.81 -22.50 8.48
CA GLY A 182 -12.61 -23.65 7.59
C GLY A 182 -11.85 -23.26 6.31
N GLY A 183 -12.15 -22.09 5.73
CA GLY A 183 -11.42 -21.52 4.60
C GLY A 183 -9.94 -21.32 4.88
N ILE A 184 -9.57 -20.72 6.02
CA ILE A 184 -8.16 -20.59 6.43
C ILE A 184 -7.48 -21.95 6.47
N CYS A 185 -8.11 -22.96 7.10
CA CYS A 185 -7.56 -24.30 7.16
C CYS A 185 -7.38 -24.90 5.76
N VAL A 186 -8.37 -24.78 4.87
CA VAL A 186 -8.31 -25.30 3.50
C VAL A 186 -7.21 -24.61 2.69
N PHE A 187 -7.08 -23.29 2.75
CA PHE A 187 -6.03 -22.55 2.02
C PHE A 187 -4.63 -22.88 2.55
N ILE A 188 -4.45 -23.00 3.87
CA ILE A 188 -3.18 -23.42 4.46
C ILE A 188 -2.84 -24.85 4.03
N LEU A 189 -3.80 -25.78 4.08
CA LEU A 189 -3.60 -27.17 3.64
C LEU A 189 -3.28 -27.26 2.15
N PHE A 190 -3.98 -26.49 1.32
CA PHE A 190 -3.72 -26.38 -0.11
C PHE A 190 -2.29 -25.91 -0.41
N LEU A 191 -1.86 -24.83 0.26
CA LEU A 191 -0.50 -24.32 0.13
C LEU A 191 0.56 -25.26 0.71
N PHE A 192 0.26 -25.92 1.82
CA PHE A 192 1.15 -26.91 2.42
C PHE A 192 1.31 -28.13 1.50
N ALA A 193 0.25 -28.59 0.85
CA ALA A 193 0.31 -29.65 -0.16
C ALA A 193 1.14 -29.24 -1.38
N GLY A 194 1.11 -27.96 -1.77
CA GLY A 194 1.96 -27.39 -2.83
C GLY A 194 3.39 -27.04 -2.39
N SER A 195 3.76 -27.26 -1.12
CA SER A 195 5.07 -26.85 -0.58
C SER A 195 6.22 -27.61 -1.23
N LYS A 196 7.33 -26.92 -1.53
CA LYS A 196 8.51 -27.56 -2.16
C LYS A 196 9.23 -28.50 -1.19
N HIS A 197 9.25 -28.14 0.10
CA HIS A 197 10.04 -28.84 1.12
C HIS A 197 9.26 -28.95 2.44
N HIS A 198 8.25 -29.83 2.50
CA HIS A 198 7.35 -29.98 3.66
C HIS A 198 8.07 -30.16 5.02
N ARG A 199 9.24 -30.80 5.03
CA ARG A 199 10.02 -31.06 6.26
C ARG A 199 10.81 -29.86 6.76
N ALA A 200 11.06 -28.86 5.90
CA ALA A 200 11.85 -27.67 6.23
C ALA A 200 10.99 -26.47 6.62
N VAL A 201 9.66 -26.64 6.70
CA VAL A 201 8.72 -25.57 7.06
C VAL A 201 9.06 -24.99 8.44
N SER A 202 9.33 -23.68 8.48
CA SER A 202 9.61 -22.95 9.71
C SER A 202 8.30 -22.58 10.41
N TRP A 203 7.74 -23.51 11.18
CA TRP A 203 6.47 -23.32 11.91
C TRP A 203 6.47 -22.11 12.84
N ARG A 204 7.64 -21.65 13.30
CA ARG A 204 7.77 -20.37 14.01
C ARG A 204 7.30 -19.21 13.14
N ALA A 205 7.81 -19.08 11.91
CA ALA A 205 7.44 -18.00 11.01
C ALA A 205 5.97 -18.12 10.60
N VAL A 206 5.51 -19.31 10.24
CA VAL A 206 4.11 -19.54 9.84
C VAL A 206 3.15 -19.16 10.97
N SER A 207 3.37 -19.67 12.20
CA SER A 207 2.47 -19.43 13.32
C SER A 207 2.50 -17.98 13.80
N TRP A 208 3.68 -17.35 13.86
CA TRP A 208 3.77 -15.93 14.24
C TRP A 208 3.21 -15.00 13.17
N GLY A 209 3.40 -15.28 11.88
CA GLY A 209 2.85 -14.43 10.83
C GLY A 209 1.32 -14.48 10.78
N LEU A 210 0.73 -15.68 10.85
CA LEU A 210 -0.73 -15.83 10.97
C LEU A 210 -1.24 -15.23 12.30
N GLY A 211 -0.50 -15.40 13.39
CA GLY A 211 -0.83 -14.81 14.68
C GLY A 211 -0.79 -13.28 14.69
N LEU A 212 0.20 -12.67 14.03
CA LEU A 212 0.32 -11.21 13.88
C LEU A 212 -0.80 -10.66 13.00
N GLN A 213 -1.08 -11.32 11.87
CA GLN A 213 -2.21 -10.98 11.01
C GLN A 213 -3.53 -11.04 11.79
N PHE A 214 -3.77 -12.11 12.53
CA PHE A 214 -4.97 -12.28 13.34
C PHE A 214 -5.06 -11.25 14.47
N ALA A 215 -3.96 -10.97 15.17
CA ALA A 215 -3.93 -9.96 16.24
C ALA A 215 -4.20 -8.55 15.72
N LEU A 216 -3.63 -8.19 14.56
CA LEU A 216 -3.91 -6.92 13.89
C LEU A 216 -5.36 -6.86 13.43
N GLY A 217 -5.87 -7.91 12.79
CA GLY A 217 -7.28 -8.00 12.41
C GLY A 217 -8.21 -7.86 13.61
N LEU A 218 -7.91 -8.53 14.73
CA LEU A 218 -8.72 -8.46 15.95
C LEU A 218 -8.75 -7.03 16.50
N PHE A 219 -7.60 -6.37 16.54
CA PHE A 219 -7.50 -4.97 16.96
C PHE A 219 -8.33 -4.06 16.04
N VAL A 220 -8.13 -4.12 14.73
CA VAL A 220 -8.77 -3.18 13.78
C VAL A 220 -10.26 -3.47 13.56
N ILE A 221 -10.62 -4.74 13.37
CA ILE A 221 -11.97 -5.15 12.96
C ILE A 221 -12.87 -5.33 14.17
N ARG A 222 -12.42 -5.94 15.27
CA ARG A 222 -13.29 -6.30 16.41
C ARG A 222 -13.31 -5.25 17.52
N THR A 223 -12.18 -4.64 17.85
CA THR A 223 -12.14 -3.64 18.94
C THR A 223 -12.66 -2.29 18.47
N GLU A 224 -13.45 -1.63 19.32
CA GLU A 224 -13.96 -0.28 19.09
C GLU A 224 -12.85 0.79 18.93
N PRO A 225 -11.82 0.86 19.81
CA PRO A 225 -10.76 1.85 19.62
C PRO A 225 -9.95 1.62 18.35
N GLY A 226 -9.69 0.36 17.97
CA GLY A 226 -8.98 0.06 16.72
C GLY A 226 -9.78 0.43 15.48
N PHE A 227 -11.09 0.19 15.50
CA PHE A 227 -11.99 0.60 14.42
C PHE A 227 -12.03 2.11 14.25
N ILE A 228 -12.23 2.86 15.35
CA ILE A 228 -12.25 4.34 15.32
C ILE A 228 -10.92 4.89 14.81
N ALA A 229 -9.80 4.31 15.25
CA ALA A 229 -8.47 4.75 14.81
C ALA A 229 -8.25 4.54 13.29
N PHE A 230 -8.64 3.38 12.75
CA PHE A 230 -8.48 3.08 11.32
C PHE A 230 -9.49 3.81 10.45
N GLN A 231 -10.70 4.04 10.94
CA GLN A 231 -11.69 4.88 10.26
C GLN A 231 -11.19 6.32 10.18
N TRP A 232 -10.74 6.90 11.29
CA TRP A 232 -10.13 8.23 11.30
C TRP A 232 -8.94 8.31 10.34
N LEU A 233 -8.06 7.31 10.33
CA LEU A 233 -6.93 7.26 9.40
C LEU A 233 -7.38 7.20 7.93
N GLY A 234 -8.42 6.41 7.64
CA GLY A 234 -9.04 6.33 6.33
C GLY A 234 -9.60 7.69 5.88
N ASP A 235 -10.32 8.37 6.76
CA ASP A 235 -10.88 9.70 6.51
C ASP A 235 -9.78 10.73 6.24
N GLN A 236 -8.68 10.69 7.00
CA GLN A 236 -7.53 11.58 6.75
C GLN A 236 -6.88 11.31 5.38
N ILE A 237 -6.77 10.04 4.99
CA ILE A 237 -6.26 9.70 3.66
C ILE A 237 -7.23 10.20 2.58
N GLN A 238 -8.54 10.05 2.76
CA GLN A 238 -9.52 10.56 1.81
C GLN A 238 -9.45 12.09 1.64
N ILE A 239 -9.33 12.84 2.75
CA ILE A 239 -9.10 14.29 2.72
C ILE A 239 -7.78 14.63 2.03
N PHE A 240 -6.72 13.90 2.32
CA PHE A 240 -5.44 14.10 1.68
C PHE A 240 -5.53 13.92 0.16
N LEU A 241 -6.23 12.89 -0.31
CA LEU A 241 -6.40 12.61 -1.73
C LEU A 241 -7.30 13.65 -2.43
N SER A 242 -8.27 14.24 -1.72
CA SER A 242 -9.14 15.28 -2.29
C SER A 242 -8.38 16.56 -2.66
N TYR A 243 -7.20 16.81 -2.08
CA TYR A 243 -6.34 17.93 -2.52
C TYR A 243 -5.85 17.78 -3.96
N THR A 244 -5.84 16.58 -4.51
CA THR A 244 -5.54 16.33 -5.93
C THR A 244 -6.49 17.09 -6.85
N GLU A 245 -7.76 17.27 -6.45
CA GLU A 245 -8.79 17.94 -7.25
C GLU A 245 -8.39 19.36 -7.65
N ALA A 246 -7.68 20.08 -6.79
CA ALA A 246 -7.18 21.42 -7.10
C ALA A 246 -6.16 21.39 -8.25
N GLY A 247 -5.26 20.40 -8.25
CA GLY A 247 -4.25 20.23 -9.30
C GLY A 247 -4.84 19.69 -10.59
N SER A 248 -5.67 18.66 -10.52
CA SER A 248 -6.29 18.06 -11.71
C SER A 248 -7.29 19.00 -12.38
N SER A 249 -8.09 19.76 -11.61
CA SER A 249 -9.04 20.73 -12.17
C SER A 249 -8.33 21.89 -12.86
N PHE A 250 -7.16 22.31 -12.37
CA PHE A 250 -6.34 23.31 -13.04
C PHE A 250 -5.77 22.79 -14.37
N VAL A 251 -5.29 21.54 -14.42
CA VAL A 251 -4.64 20.96 -15.60
C VAL A 251 -5.65 20.51 -16.67
N PHE A 252 -6.75 19.89 -16.27
CA PHE A 252 -7.71 19.24 -17.17
C PHE A 252 -9.07 19.95 -17.26
N GLY A 253 -9.35 20.90 -16.36
CA GLY A 253 -10.66 21.55 -16.23
C GLY A 253 -11.63 20.75 -15.35
N GLU A 254 -12.52 21.46 -14.65
CA GLU A 254 -13.44 20.85 -13.67
C GLU A 254 -14.41 19.82 -14.27
N ALA A 255 -14.91 20.05 -15.49
CA ALA A 255 -15.89 19.16 -16.11
C ALA A 255 -15.32 17.76 -16.34
N LEU A 256 -14.09 17.66 -16.87
CA LEU A 256 -13.45 16.36 -17.10
C LEU A 256 -13.13 15.64 -15.79
N VAL A 257 -12.70 16.36 -14.76
CA VAL A 257 -12.36 15.76 -13.46
C VAL A 257 -13.58 15.20 -12.74
N LYS A 258 -14.77 15.81 -12.91
CA LYS A 258 -16.01 15.35 -12.30
C LYS A 258 -16.69 14.22 -13.08
N ASP A 259 -16.69 14.29 -14.41
CA ASP A 259 -17.47 13.38 -15.25
C ASP A 259 -16.68 12.20 -15.80
N VAL A 260 -15.34 12.30 -15.89
CA VAL A 260 -14.51 11.30 -16.56
C VAL A 260 -13.54 10.64 -15.59
N PHE A 261 -13.78 9.36 -15.36
CA PHE A 261 -13.00 8.48 -14.48
C PHE A 261 -11.47 8.65 -14.61
N ALA A 262 -10.93 8.66 -15.83
CA ALA A 262 -9.49 8.73 -16.06
C ALA A 262 -8.88 10.03 -15.52
N PHE A 263 -9.58 11.15 -15.64
CA PHE A 263 -9.13 12.46 -15.18
C PHE A 263 -9.39 12.70 -13.69
N GLN A 264 -10.25 11.89 -13.07
CA GLN A 264 -10.45 11.90 -11.63
C GLN A 264 -9.40 11.05 -10.90
N VAL A 265 -9.15 9.83 -11.37
CA VAL A 265 -8.44 8.80 -10.61
C VAL A 265 -6.94 8.75 -10.90
N LEU A 266 -6.53 8.90 -12.16
CA LEU A 266 -5.11 8.82 -12.52
C LEU A 266 -4.25 9.93 -11.90
N PRO A 267 -4.71 11.20 -11.77
CA PRO A 267 -3.94 12.24 -11.11
C PRO A 267 -3.65 11.96 -9.63
N ILE A 268 -4.52 11.20 -8.95
CA ILE A 268 -4.33 10.83 -7.55
C ILE A 268 -3.04 10.02 -7.37
N ILE A 269 -2.72 9.13 -8.33
CA ILE A 269 -1.50 8.34 -8.35
C ILE A 269 -0.27 9.25 -8.45
N VAL A 270 -0.34 10.31 -9.26
CA VAL A 270 0.75 11.28 -9.44
C VAL A 270 1.00 12.06 -8.15
N PHE A 271 -0.07 12.58 -7.55
CA PHE A 271 0.01 13.32 -6.29
C PHE A 271 0.54 12.46 -5.14
N PHE A 272 0.04 11.22 -5.02
CA PHE A 272 0.50 10.30 -3.98
C PHE A 272 1.98 9.92 -4.17
N SER A 273 2.42 9.69 -5.41
CA SER A 273 3.83 9.37 -5.69
C SER A 273 4.77 10.53 -5.37
N CYS A 274 4.35 11.77 -5.66
CA CYS A 274 5.05 12.99 -5.24
C CYS A 274 5.21 13.05 -3.71
N ALA A 275 4.11 12.86 -2.98
CA ALA A 275 4.13 12.88 -1.52
C ALA A 275 4.98 11.76 -0.93
N MET A 276 4.88 10.54 -1.46
CA MET A 276 5.70 9.41 -1.03
C MET A 276 7.19 9.67 -1.23
N SER A 277 7.58 10.21 -2.39
CA SER A 277 8.97 10.57 -2.67
C SER A 277 9.50 11.60 -1.65
N VAL A 278 8.68 12.59 -1.29
CA VAL A 278 8.98 13.53 -0.20
C VAL A 278 9.18 12.81 1.14
N LEU A 279 8.28 11.88 1.51
CA LEU A 279 8.39 11.14 2.78
C LEU A 279 9.62 10.21 2.82
N TYR A 280 10.04 9.68 1.67
CA TYR A 280 11.29 8.95 1.52
C TYR A 280 12.52 9.87 1.63
N TYR A 281 12.48 11.05 1.01
CA TYR A 281 13.57 12.01 1.13
C TYR A 281 13.77 12.49 2.57
N VAL A 282 12.68 12.77 3.29
CA VAL A 282 12.71 13.18 4.71
C VAL A 282 13.14 12.05 5.66
N GLY A 283 13.08 10.78 5.22
CA GLY A 283 13.46 9.64 6.04
C GLY A 283 12.33 9.03 6.88
N LEU A 284 11.09 9.53 6.76
CA LEU A 284 9.96 9.06 7.56
C LEU A 284 9.56 7.63 7.13
N MET A 285 9.47 7.36 5.83
CA MET A 285 9.10 6.03 5.34
C MET A 285 10.13 4.98 5.73
N GLN A 286 11.42 5.29 5.62
CA GLN A 286 12.49 4.40 6.06
C GLN A 286 12.35 4.09 7.55
N TRP A 287 12.08 5.10 8.37
CA TRP A 287 11.87 4.91 9.80
C TRP A 287 10.67 3.99 10.08
N VAL A 288 9.52 4.21 9.44
CA VAL A 288 8.32 3.37 9.61
C VAL A 288 8.59 1.93 9.17
N ILE A 289 9.13 1.75 7.96
CA ILE A 289 9.41 0.43 7.37
C ILE A 289 10.41 -0.35 8.23
N LEU A 290 11.47 0.29 8.73
CA LEU A 290 12.43 -0.37 9.62
C LEU A 290 11.80 -0.81 10.95
N LYS A 291 10.83 -0.07 11.49
CA LYS A 291 10.13 -0.46 12.73
C LYS A 291 9.22 -1.64 12.52
N ILE A 292 8.42 -1.63 11.45
CA ILE A 292 7.54 -2.73 11.10
C ILE A 292 8.37 -3.98 10.76
N SER A 293 9.43 -3.82 9.98
CA SER A 293 10.37 -4.90 9.66
C SER A 293 11.01 -5.48 10.91
N TRP A 294 11.50 -4.65 11.84
CA TRP A 294 12.07 -5.11 13.10
C TRP A 294 11.07 -5.91 13.95
N LEU A 295 9.81 -5.47 14.02
CA LEU A 295 8.76 -6.19 14.76
C LEU A 295 8.51 -7.58 14.16
N MET A 296 8.36 -7.68 12.84
CA MET A 296 8.16 -8.95 12.13
C MET A 296 9.40 -9.84 12.24
N GLN A 297 10.60 -9.28 12.10
CA GLN A 297 11.85 -10.01 12.19
C GLN A 297 12.05 -10.62 13.59
N ALA A 298 11.81 -9.83 14.64
CA ALA A 298 11.98 -10.27 16.03
C ALA A 298 11.02 -11.41 16.40
N THR A 299 9.78 -11.36 15.89
CA THR A 299 8.75 -12.37 16.16
C THR A 299 8.96 -13.62 15.29
N MET A 300 8.96 -13.45 13.97
CA MET A 300 8.97 -14.53 12.98
C MET A 300 10.35 -15.19 12.80
N GLY A 301 11.44 -14.48 13.07
CA GLY A 301 12.81 -14.98 12.91
C GLY A 301 13.27 -15.10 11.45
N THR A 302 12.65 -14.33 10.56
CA THR A 302 12.99 -14.19 9.12
C THR A 302 14.23 -13.32 8.93
N THR A 303 14.78 -13.29 7.72
CA THR A 303 15.96 -12.46 7.43
C THR A 303 15.59 -10.99 7.28
N ALA A 304 16.55 -10.10 7.54
CA ALA A 304 16.29 -8.66 7.53
C ALA A 304 15.87 -8.16 6.13
N THR A 305 16.48 -8.70 5.07
CA THR A 305 16.24 -8.30 3.68
C THR A 305 14.84 -8.67 3.21
N GLU A 306 14.42 -9.93 3.39
CA GLU A 306 13.09 -10.38 2.98
C GLU A 306 11.98 -9.67 3.77
N THR A 307 12.20 -9.49 5.09
CA THR A 307 11.23 -8.83 5.98
C THR A 307 11.11 -7.35 5.66
N LEU A 308 12.22 -6.68 5.31
CA LEU A 308 12.23 -5.28 4.92
C LEU A 308 11.49 -5.05 3.61
N SER A 309 11.67 -5.94 2.63
CA SER A 309 10.91 -5.86 1.37
C SER A 309 9.41 -6.02 1.60
N VAL A 310 8.99 -7.00 2.40
CA VAL A 310 7.57 -7.20 2.71
C VAL A 310 6.99 -6.07 3.55
N ALA A 311 7.76 -5.49 4.49
CA ALA A 311 7.35 -4.29 5.22
C ALA A 311 7.20 -3.08 4.30
N GLY A 312 8.09 -2.94 3.31
CA GLY A 312 8.01 -1.89 2.28
C GLY A 312 6.76 -2.02 1.41
N ASN A 313 6.41 -3.24 1.01
CA ASN A 313 5.25 -3.57 0.19
C ASN A 313 3.89 -3.12 0.80
N ILE A 314 3.82 -2.79 2.09
CA ILE A 314 2.62 -2.17 2.71
C ILE A 314 2.34 -0.79 2.10
N PHE A 315 3.39 -0.08 1.68
CA PHE A 315 3.32 1.32 1.25
C PHE A 315 3.70 1.50 -0.22
N VAL A 316 4.68 0.75 -0.70
CA VAL A 316 5.21 0.85 -2.07
C VAL A 316 4.84 -0.35 -2.92
N SER A 317 4.94 -0.19 -4.24
CA SER A 317 4.54 -1.21 -5.20
C SER A 317 5.48 -2.42 -5.23
N GLN A 318 5.01 -3.52 -5.83
CA GLN A 318 5.73 -4.78 -6.02
C GLN A 318 7.09 -4.64 -6.72
N THR A 319 7.30 -3.58 -7.52
CA THR A 319 8.58 -3.27 -8.19
C THR A 319 9.46 -2.31 -7.41
N GLU A 320 8.88 -1.53 -6.51
CA GLU A 320 9.58 -0.50 -5.73
C GLU A 320 10.12 -1.05 -4.41
N ALA A 321 9.37 -1.95 -3.75
CA ALA A 321 9.83 -2.57 -2.52
C ALA A 321 11.16 -3.33 -2.67
N PRO A 322 11.44 -4.06 -3.77
CA PRO A 322 12.75 -4.69 -3.96
C PRO A 322 13.89 -3.68 -4.17
N LEU A 323 13.62 -2.44 -4.58
CA LEU A 323 14.66 -1.40 -4.69
C LEU A 323 15.29 -1.10 -3.32
N LEU A 324 14.50 -1.18 -2.24
CA LEU A 324 14.97 -0.99 -0.86
C LEU A 324 16.05 -1.99 -0.45
N ILE A 325 16.08 -3.15 -1.12
CA ILE A 325 17.02 -4.24 -0.87
C ILE A 325 17.86 -4.59 -2.10
N ARG A 326 17.92 -3.71 -3.10
CA ARG A 326 18.62 -3.93 -4.37
C ARG A 326 20.04 -4.49 -4.21
N PRO A 327 20.89 -4.00 -3.29
CA PRO A 327 22.26 -4.50 -3.12
C PRO A 327 22.33 -5.98 -2.71
N TYR A 328 21.26 -6.51 -2.11
CA TYR A 328 21.23 -7.84 -1.51
C TYR A 328 20.54 -8.89 -2.40
N LEU A 329 19.71 -8.47 -3.37
CA LEU A 329 18.92 -9.37 -4.23
C LEU A 329 19.76 -10.42 -4.98
N ALA A 330 20.98 -10.08 -5.37
CA ALA A 330 21.89 -11.00 -6.07
C ALA A 330 22.32 -12.19 -5.19
N ASP A 331 22.39 -11.96 -3.88
CA ASP A 331 22.94 -12.89 -2.89
C ASP A 331 21.87 -13.60 -2.04
N MET A 332 20.60 -13.24 -2.23
CA MET A 332 19.47 -13.84 -1.51
C MET A 332 19.18 -15.27 -1.95
N THR A 333 18.69 -16.10 -1.04
CA THR A 333 18.28 -17.48 -1.37
C THR A 333 16.99 -17.48 -2.20
N LEU A 334 16.65 -18.61 -2.81
CA LEU A 334 15.37 -18.74 -3.54
C LEU A 334 14.14 -18.59 -2.64
N SER A 335 14.24 -18.97 -1.36
CA SER A 335 13.15 -18.79 -0.40
C SER A 335 12.95 -17.32 -0.06
N GLU A 336 14.05 -16.57 0.12
CA GLU A 336 13.99 -15.13 0.35
C GLU A 336 13.42 -14.38 -0.86
N ILE A 337 13.81 -14.75 -2.09
CA ILE A 337 13.20 -14.17 -3.30
C ILE A 337 11.71 -14.54 -3.43
N HIS A 338 11.33 -15.77 -3.08
CA HIS A 338 9.92 -16.17 -3.08
C HIS A 338 9.10 -15.31 -2.10
N VAL A 339 9.65 -14.95 -0.94
CA VAL A 339 9.06 -13.98 0.00
C VAL A 339 8.92 -12.60 -0.62
N VAL A 340 9.97 -12.08 -1.27
CA VAL A 340 9.93 -10.77 -1.94
C VAL A 340 8.81 -10.71 -2.99
N MET A 341 8.72 -11.74 -3.85
CA MET A 341 7.67 -11.82 -4.87
C MET A 341 6.28 -11.99 -4.26
N THR A 342 6.13 -12.91 -3.30
CA THR A 342 4.84 -13.16 -2.63
C THR A 342 4.34 -11.90 -1.92
N GLY A 343 5.24 -11.17 -1.24
CA GLY A 343 4.92 -9.90 -0.60
C GLY A 343 4.40 -8.87 -1.59
N GLY A 344 5.03 -8.75 -2.76
CA GLY A 344 4.58 -7.83 -3.81
C GLY A 344 3.22 -8.19 -4.40
N TYR A 345 2.91 -9.49 -4.55
CA TYR A 345 1.60 -9.93 -5.03
C TYR A 345 0.50 -9.85 -3.97
N ALA A 346 0.87 -9.98 -2.69
CA ALA A 346 -0.07 -10.01 -1.58
C ALA A 346 -0.58 -8.62 -1.17
N THR A 347 0.15 -7.55 -1.50
CA THR A 347 -0.17 -6.18 -1.10
C THR A 347 -0.54 -5.30 -2.29
N ILE A 348 -1.03 -4.10 -2.00
CA ILE A 348 -1.22 -3.02 -2.96
C ILE A 348 -0.28 -1.86 -2.62
N ALA A 349 0.03 -1.06 -3.64
CA ALA A 349 0.78 0.18 -3.46
C ALA A 349 -0.13 1.25 -2.84
N GLY A 350 0.43 2.10 -1.98
CA GLY A 350 -0.29 3.24 -1.41
C GLY A 350 -0.80 4.22 -2.49
N SER A 351 -0.11 4.31 -3.64
CA SER A 351 -0.55 5.15 -4.76
C SER A 351 -1.84 4.66 -5.41
N LEU A 352 -2.08 3.34 -5.39
CA LEU A 352 -3.31 2.73 -5.93
C LEU A 352 -4.40 2.62 -4.87
N LEU A 353 -4.05 2.58 -3.58
CA LEU A 353 -5.00 2.68 -2.48
C LEU A 353 -5.94 3.88 -2.67
N GLY A 354 -5.39 5.04 -3.02
CA GLY A 354 -6.20 6.24 -3.23
C GLY A 354 -7.17 6.16 -4.40
N ALA A 355 -6.82 5.42 -5.45
CA ALA A 355 -7.71 5.16 -6.58
C ALA A 355 -8.88 4.24 -6.19
N TYR A 356 -8.65 3.24 -5.34
CA TYR A 356 -9.74 2.38 -4.87
C TYR A 356 -10.64 3.12 -3.87
N ILE A 357 -10.08 4.00 -3.04
CA ILE A 357 -10.86 4.87 -2.15
C ILE A 357 -11.76 5.82 -2.96
N SER A 358 -11.27 6.38 -4.07
CA SER A 358 -12.11 7.24 -4.93
C SER A 358 -13.23 6.47 -5.62
N PHE A 359 -13.12 5.14 -5.79
CA PHE A 359 -14.25 4.28 -6.15
C PHE A 359 -15.30 4.12 -5.05
N GLY A 360 -15.08 4.65 -3.84
CA GLY A 360 -15.98 4.47 -2.71
C GLY A 360 -15.77 3.15 -1.97
N ILE A 361 -14.63 2.49 -2.18
CA ILE A 361 -14.22 1.34 -1.36
C ILE A 361 -13.77 1.85 0.01
N ASP A 362 -14.13 1.11 1.06
CA ASP A 362 -13.82 1.51 2.43
C ASP A 362 -12.31 1.62 2.67
N ALA A 363 -11.84 2.84 2.97
CA ALA A 363 -10.43 3.15 3.18
C ALA A 363 -9.86 2.37 4.38
N ALA A 364 -10.63 2.27 5.47
CA ALA A 364 -10.20 1.57 6.68
C ALA A 364 -9.90 0.09 6.41
N SER A 365 -10.80 -0.59 5.67
CA SER A 365 -10.63 -1.98 5.26
C SER A 365 -9.43 -2.18 4.33
N LEU A 366 -9.20 -1.29 3.37
CA LEU A 366 -8.05 -1.39 2.47
C LEU A 366 -6.71 -1.21 3.20
N ILE A 367 -6.62 -0.23 4.10
CA ILE A 367 -5.41 0.01 4.91
C ILE A 367 -5.15 -1.18 5.83
N ALA A 368 -6.19 -1.68 6.50
CA ALA A 368 -6.11 -2.87 7.35
C ALA A 368 -5.64 -4.09 6.56
N ALA A 369 -6.22 -4.34 5.38
CA ALA A 369 -5.84 -5.43 4.50
C ALA A 369 -4.36 -5.37 4.08
N SER A 370 -3.85 -4.19 3.71
CA SER A 370 -2.43 -4.00 3.35
C SER A 370 -1.49 -4.30 4.51
N VAL A 371 -1.80 -3.83 5.71
CA VAL A 371 -0.96 -4.05 6.91
C VAL A 371 -1.02 -5.52 7.35
N MET A 372 -2.19 -6.17 7.28
CA MET A 372 -2.38 -7.59 7.60
C MET A 372 -1.70 -8.52 6.59
N ALA A 373 -1.65 -8.13 5.31
CA ALA A 373 -1.04 -8.92 4.24
C ALA A 373 0.46 -9.15 4.46
N ALA A 374 1.20 -8.20 5.02
CA ALA A 374 2.64 -8.32 5.22
C ALA A 374 3.07 -9.54 6.07
N PRO A 375 2.63 -9.70 7.34
CA PRO A 375 2.98 -10.88 8.12
C PRO A 375 2.39 -12.18 7.54
N CYS A 376 1.22 -12.12 6.90
CA CYS A 376 0.62 -13.27 6.23
C CYS A 376 1.45 -13.74 5.01
N ALA A 377 1.94 -12.81 4.20
CA ALA A 377 2.78 -13.10 3.04
C ALA A 377 4.08 -13.78 3.44
N LEU A 378 4.72 -13.31 4.52
CA LEU A 378 5.90 -13.97 5.10
C LEU A 378 5.57 -15.40 5.57
N ALA A 379 4.46 -15.58 6.29
CA ALA A 379 4.03 -16.89 6.77
C ALA A 379 3.75 -17.88 5.62
N LEU A 380 2.90 -17.49 4.67
CA LEU A 380 2.48 -18.37 3.58
C LEU A 380 3.62 -18.62 2.58
N SER A 381 4.48 -17.63 2.35
CA SER A 381 5.70 -17.85 1.54
C SER A 381 6.64 -18.87 2.19
N LYS A 382 6.91 -18.75 3.50
CA LYS A 382 7.75 -19.73 4.22
C LYS A 382 7.07 -21.09 4.43
N LEU A 383 5.76 -21.19 4.24
CA LEU A 383 5.02 -22.46 4.16
C LEU A 383 5.24 -23.14 2.79
N VAL A 384 5.09 -22.39 1.69
CA VAL A 384 5.13 -22.91 0.32
C VAL A 384 6.55 -23.12 -0.21
N TYR A 385 7.47 -22.23 0.16
CA TYR A 385 8.87 -22.30 -0.21
C TYR A 385 9.75 -22.04 1.03
N PRO A 386 9.91 -23.05 1.91
CA PRO A 386 10.69 -22.90 3.13
C PRO A 386 12.18 -22.66 2.87
N GLU A 387 12.84 -22.07 3.86
CA GLU A 387 14.29 -21.82 3.83
C GLU A 387 15.05 -23.14 4.01
N VAL A 388 15.83 -23.54 3.01
CA VAL A 388 16.69 -24.74 3.05
C VAL A 388 18.18 -24.40 2.96
N GLU A 389 18.52 -23.18 2.53
CA GLU A 389 19.87 -22.69 2.39
C GLU A 389 20.22 -21.77 3.58
N GLU A 390 21.49 -21.67 3.95
CA GLU A 390 21.91 -20.67 4.92
C GLU A 390 21.95 -19.29 4.26
N SER A 391 21.05 -18.40 4.68
CA SER A 391 21.07 -17.02 4.24
C SER A 391 22.33 -16.29 4.71
N LYS A 392 22.96 -15.56 3.78
CA LYS A 392 24.09 -14.65 4.04
C LYS A 392 23.70 -13.47 4.94
N PHE A 393 22.40 -13.21 5.11
CA PHE A 393 21.84 -12.04 5.81
C PHE A 393 21.22 -12.38 7.17
N LYS A 394 21.54 -13.55 7.72
CA LYS A 394 21.05 -14.01 9.03
C LYS A 394 21.74 -13.31 10.22
N ARG A 395 22.89 -12.65 10.00
CA ARG A 395 23.64 -11.92 11.05
C ARG A 395 23.12 -10.48 11.20
N GLU A 396 23.09 -9.99 12.44
CA GLU A 396 22.55 -8.70 12.95
C GLU A 396 23.12 -7.40 12.34
N GLU A 397 23.86 -7.45 11.24
CA GLU A 397 24.27 -6.24 10.53
C GLU A 397 23.01 -5.64 9.86
N GLY A 398 22.46 -4.61 10.52
CA GLY A 398 21.25 -3.95 10.06
C GLY A 398 21.36 -3.57 8.58
N VAL A 399 20.33 -3.94 7.82
CA VAL A 399 20.22 -3.57 6.41
C VAL A 399 20.26 -2.04 6.32
N LYS A 400 21.28 -1.52 5.64
CA LYS A 400 21.34 -0.09 5.33
C LYS A 400 20.35 0.19 4.21
N LEU A 401 19.30 0.95 4.52
CA LEU A 401 18.45 1.56 3.51
C LEU A 401 19.22 2.71 2.86
N THR A 402 19.27 2.72 1.54
CA THR A 402 19.71 3.89 0.77
C THR A 402 18.68 5.00 0.96
N TYR A 403 19.16 6.18 1.34
CA TYR A 403 18.36 7.41 1.30
C TYR A 403 18.29 7.88 -0.15
N GLY A 404 17.19 8.50 -0.55
CA GLY A 404 17.01 8.96 -1.93
C GLY A 404 18.09 9.96 -2.33
N ASP A 405 18.51 9.90 -3.60
CA ASP A 405 19.61 10.71 -4.14
C ASP A 405 19.24 12.18 -4.43
N ALA A 406 18.00 12.59 -4.13
CA ALA A 406 17.55 13.97 -4.35
C ALA A 406 18.37 14.95 -3.49
N GLN A 407 18.72 16.11 -4.06
CA GLN A 407 19.52 17.12 -3.36
C GLN A 407 18.67 18.01 -2.45
N ASN A 408 17.38 18.14 -2.75
CA ASN A 408 16.44 18.95 -1.99
C ASN A 408 15.01 18.40 -2.05
N LEU A 409 14.15 18.93 -1.18
CA LEU A 409 12.75 18.50 -1.04
C LEU A 409 11.94 18.67 -2.33
N LEU A 410 12.20 19.76 -3.07
CA LEU A 410 11.49 20.07 -4.31
C LEU A 410 11.88 19.11 -5.43
N GLU A 411 13.16 18.75 -5.51
CA GLU A 411 13.66 17.73 -6.43
C GLU A 411 13.04 16.36 -6.12
N ALA A 412 12.95 15.98 -4.84
CA ALA A 412 12.28 14.75 -4.43
C ALA A 412 10.81 14.73 -4.87
N ALA A 413 10.07 15.83 -4.64
CA ALA A 413 8.68 15.98 -5.06
C ALA A 413 8.51 15.88 -6.59
N SER A 414 9.31 16.65 -7.33
CA SER A 414 9.28 16.69 -8.79
C SER A 414 9.64 15.34 -9.42
N SER A 415 10.69 14.69 -8.90
CA SER A 415 11.12 13.36 -9.33
C SER A 415 10.03 12.31 -9.07
N GLY A 416 9.38 12.34 -7.90
CA GLY A 416 8.27 11.45 -7.57
C GLY A 416 7.08 11.61 -8.53
N ALA A 417 6.72 12.86 -8.85
CA ALA A 417 5.69 13.15 -9.84
C ALA A 417 6.09 12.64 -11.24
N ALA A 418 7.31 12.91 -11.69
CA ALA A 418 7.78 12.48 -13.01
C ALA A 418 7.85 10.95 -13.16
N MET A 419 8.31 10.24 -12.14
CA MET A 419 8.37 8.77 -12.14
C MET A 419 6.98 8.14 -12.22
N SER A 420 5.98 8.76 -11.60
CA SER A 420 4.60 8.28 -11.60
C SER A 420 3.94 8.34 -12.98
N VAL A 421 4.39 9.21 -13.90
CA VAL A 421 3.83 9.33 -15.25
C VAL A 421 3.89 7.99 -15.97
N ARG A 422 5.03 7.29 -15.90
CA ARG A 422 5.18 5.96 -16.51
C ARG A 422 4.22 4.95 -15.89
N VAL A 423 4.02 5.00 -14.57
CA VAL A 423 3.09 4.11 -13.85
C VAL A 423 1.66 4.37 -14.32
N VAL A 424 1.24 5.63 -14.37
CA VAL A 424 -0.10 6.04 -14.81
C VAL A 424 -0.36 5.66 -16.26
N THR A 425 0.57 5.94 -17.18
CA THR A 425 0.44 5.56 -18.59
C THR A 425 0.33 4.04 -18.76
N ASN A 426 1.12 3.26 -18.01
CA ASN A 426 1.05 1.80 -18.03
C ASN A 426 -0.31 1.30 -17.52
N ILE A 427 -0.85 1.89 -16.45
CA ILE A 427 -2.17 1.53 -15.93
C ILE A 427 -3.26 1.83 -16.96
N ALA A 428 -3.26 3.05 -17.52
CA ALA A 428 -4.24 3.45 -18.54
C ALA A 428 -4.19 2.51 -19.76
N ALA A 429 -2.98 2.23 -20.28
CA ALA A 429 -2.80 1.31 -21.40
C ALA A 429 -3.28 -0.11 -21.08
N ASN A 430 -2.96 -0.63 -19.89
CA ASN A 430 -3.38 -1.95 -19.45
C ASN A 430 -4.91 -2.03 -19.28
N LEU A 431 -5.55 -1.00 -18.71
CA LEU A 431 -7.01 -0.98 -18.56
C LEU A 431 -7.71 -1.00 -19.92
N ILE A 432 -7.26 -0.17 -20.87
CA ILE A 432 -7.81 -0.15 -22.23
C ILE A 432 -7.65 -1.55 -22.88
N ALA A 433 -6.45 -2.12 -22.82
CA ALA A 433 -6.16 -3.40 -23.43
C ALA A 433 -6.96 -4.55 -22.79
N PHE A 434 -6.95 -4.67 -21.46
CA PHE A 434 -7.60 -5.80 -20.78
C PHE A 434 -9.13 -5.72 -20.80
N LEU A 435 -9.73 -4.53 -20.73
CA LEU A 435 -11.17 -4.38 -20.89
C LEU A 435 -11.61 -4.71 -22.33
N ALA A 436 -10.84 -4.29 -23.34
CA ALA A 436 -11.10 -4.65 -24.73
C ALA A 436 -10.96 -6.17 -24.96
N VAL A 437 -9.91 -6.79 -24.39
CA VAL A 437 -9.70 -8.24 -24.46
C VAL A 437 -10.82 -8.99 -23.73
N LEU A 438 -11.26 -8.53 -22.55
CA LEU A 438 -12.39 -9.12 -21.84
C LEU A 438 -13.67 -9.05 -22.66
N ALA A 439 -13.97 -7.89 -23.25
CA ALA A 439 -15.14 -7.72 -24.11
C ALA A 439 -15.08 -8.65 -25.34
N PHE A 440 -13.90 -8.77 -25.96
CA PHE A 440 -13.67 -9.69 -27.06
C PHE A 440 -13.87 -11.16 -26.64
N ILE A 441 -13.28 -11.58 -25.52
CA ILE A 441 -13.45 -12.94 -24.97
C ILE A 441 -14.92 -13.21 -24.66
N ASN A 442 -15.63 -12.25 -24.06
CA ASN A 442 -17.06 -12.38 -23.78
C ASN A 442 -17.90 -12.52 -25.05
N ALA A 443 -17.61 -11.73 -26.08
CA ALA A 443 -18.30 -11.86 -27.36
C ALA A 443 -18.02 -13.23 -28.02
N ALA A 444 -16.76 -13.69 -27.98
CA ALA A 444 -16.38 -15.00 -28.51
C ALA A 444 -17.02 -16.15 -27.71
N LEU A 445 -17.03 -16.07 -26.38
CA LEU A 445 -17.68 -17.06 -25.51
C LEU A 445 -19.19 -17.06 -25.69
N SER A 446 -19.83 -15.90 -25.82
CA SER A 446 -21.25 -15.82 -26.10
C SER A 446 -21.58 -16.51 -27.43
N TRP A 447 -20.80 -16.23 -28.48
CA TRP A 447 -20.95 -16.89 -29.77
C TRP A 447 -20.74 -18.42 -29.69
N LEU A 448 -19.73 -18.88 -28.96
CA LEU A 448 -19.49 -20.30 -28.71
C LEU A 448 -20.62 -20.94 -27.89
N GLY A 449 -21.16 -20.23 -26.89
CA GLY A 449 -22.26 -20.67 -26.04
C GLY A 449 -23.55 -20.83 -26.83
N ASP A 450 -23.86 -19.87 -27.71
CA ASP A 450 -25.04 -19.90 -28.57
C ASP A 450 -25.03 -21.13 -29.51
N MET A 451 -23.86 -21.62 -29.92
CA MET A 451 -23.75 -22.86 -30.73
C MET A 451 -24.16 -24.13 -29.97
N VAL A 452 -24.14 -24.12 -28.63
CA VAL A 452 -24.53 -25.25 -27.77
C VAL A 452 -25.76 -24.94 -26.91
N ASP A 453 -26.56 -23.94 -27.32
CA ASP A 453 -27.78 -23.47 -26.65
C ASP A 453 -27.56 -22.98 -25.20
N VAL A 454 -26.34 -22.49 -24.92
CA VAL A 454 -25.98 -21.84 -23.64
C VAL A 454 -25.93 -20.33 -23.85
N GLN A 455 -27.07 -19.69 -23.65
CA GLN A 455 -27.21 -18.24 -23.82
C GLN A 455 -26.45 -17.46 -22.74
N GLY A 456 -25.76 -16.39 -23.13
CA GLY A 456 -25.12 -15.46 -22.21
C GLY A 456 -23.85 -16.01 -21.53
N LEU A 457 -23.17 -16.98 -22.17
CA LEU A 457 -21.88 -17.47 -21.71
C LEU A 457 -20.84 -16.33 -21.73
N SER A 458 -20.27 -16.02 -20.58
CA SER A 458 -19.24 -15.00 -20.42
C SER A 458 -18.07 -15.52 -19.58
N PHE A 459 -16.94 -14.83 -19.66
CA PHE A 459 -15.78 -15.12 -18.84
C PHE A 459 -16.10 -14.99 -17.35
N GLN A 460 -16.89 -13.96 -16.98
CA GLN A 460 -17.38 -13.79 -15.62
C GLN A 460 -18.21 -14.99 -15.19
N LEU A 461 -19.16 -15.44 -16.02
CA LEU A 461 -19.99 -16.60 -15.70
C LEU A 461 -19.15 -17.86 -15.46
N ILE A 462 -18.13 -18.11 -16.29
CA ILE A 462 -17.21 -19.24 -16.07
C ILE A 462 -16.49 -19.10 -14.72
N CYS A 463 -15.98 -17.91 -14.41
CA CYS A 463 -15.34 -17.64 -13.12
C CYS A 463 -16.32 -17.83 -11.95
N SER A 464 -17.59 -17.44 -12.12
CA SER A 464 -18.62 -17.55 -11.08
C SER A 464 -18.85 -18.99 -10.67
N TYR A 465 -18.80 -19.94 -11.60
CA TYR A 465 -18.89 -21.38 -11.31
C TYR A 465 -17.58 -21.96 -10.75
N VAL A 466 -16.44 -21.63 -11.36
CA VAL A 466 -15.14 -22.22 -10.98
C VAL A 466 -14.67 -21.74 -9.60
N LEU A 467 -14.85 -20.45 -9.30
CA LEU A 467 -14.39 -19.84 -8.06
C LEU A 467 -15.48 -19.76 -6.98
N ARG A 468 -16.70 -20.26 -7.24
CA ARG A 468 -17.77 -20.35 -6.24
C ARG A 468 -17.32 -21.02 -4.94
N PRO A 469 -16.61 -22.16 -4.96
CA PRO A 469 -16.17 -22.81 -3.74
C PRO A 469 -15.18 -21.94 -2.96
N VAL A 470 -14.32 -21.20 -3.66
CA VAL A 470 -13.36 -20.27 -3.05
C VAL A 470 -14.08 -19.12 -2.36
N ALA A 471 -15.08 -18.52 -3.02
CA ALA A 471 -15.91 -17.47 -2.43
C ALA A 471 -16.68 -17.97 -1.19
N PHE A 472 -17.24 -19.18 -1.26
CA PHE A 472 -17.91 -19.79 -0.13
C PHE A 472 -16.96 -20.04 1.05
N LEU A 473 -15.76 -20.58 0.80
CA LEU A 473 -14.75 -20.82 1.84
C LEU A 473 -14.30 -19.54 2.57
N MET A 474 -14.39 -18.37 1.93
CA MET A 474 -14.14 -17.09 2.59
C MET A 474 -15.21 -16.74 3.64
N GLY A 475 -16.36 -17.42 3.63
CA GLY A 475 -17.52 -17.16 4.49
C GLY A 475 -18.51 -16.15 3.92
N VAL A 476 -18.58 -16.08 2.58
CA VAL A 476 -19.60 -15.32 1.84
C VAL A 476 -20.90 -16.14 1.80
N ALA A 477 -22.05 -15.49 1.94
CA ALA A 477 -23.35 -16.14 1.83
C ALA A 477 -23.51 -16.81 0.45
N TRP A 478 -24.17 -17.98 0.40
CA TRP A 478 -24.27 -18.78 -0.82
C TRP A 478 -24.89 -18.03 -2.01
N GLU A 479 -25.79 -17.08 -1.72
CA GLU A 479 -26.46 -16.21 -2.69
C GLU A 479 -25.52 -15.14 -3.28
N ASP A 480 -24.56 -14.66 -2.50
CA ASP A 480 -23.57 -13.66 -2.92
C ASP A 480 -22.36 -14.32 -3.60
N CYS A 481 -22.14 -15.61 -3.38
CA CYS A 481 -20.98 -16.36 -3.89
C CYS A 481 -20.76 -16.23 -5.41
N PRO A 482 -21.79 -16.28 -6.28
CA PRO A 482 -21.57 -16.13 -7.72
C PRO A 482 -20.94 -14.78 -8.07
N VAL A 483 -21.49 -13.68 -7.55
CA VAL A 483 -20.98 -12.33 -7.81
C VAL A 483 -19.57 -12.15 -7.25
N VAL A 484 -19.32 -12.63 -6.03
CA VAL A 484 -17.98 -12.56 -5.44
C VAL A 484 -16.97 -13.39 -6.23
N ALA A 485 -17.35 -14.57 -6.71
CA ALA A 485 -16.51 -15.42 -7.54
C ALA A 485 -16.17 -14.77 -8.90
N GLU A 486 -17.10 -14.02 -9.50
CA GLU A 486 -16.81 -13.18 -10.69
C GLU A 486 -15.73 -12.15 -10.40
N LEU A 487 -15.85 -11.41 -9.29
CA LEU A 487 -14.89 -10.39 -8.88
C LEU A 487 -13.49 -10.99 -8.62
N LEU A 488 -13.43 -12.16 -7.97
CA LEU A 488 -12.18 -12.89 -7.76
C LEU A 488 -11.53 -13.32 -9.10
N GLY A 489 -12.33 -13.77 -10.05
CA GLY A 489 -11.88 -14.15 -11.39
C GLY A 489 -11.34 -12.96 -12.17
N MET A 490 -12.07 -11.84 -12.16
CA MET A 490 -11.63 -10.59 -12.79
C MET A 490 -10.31 -10.10 -12.20
N LYS A 491 -10.14 -10.17 -10.87
CA LYS A 491 -8.85 -9.87 -10.25
C LYS A 491 -7.73 -10.75 -10.78
N LEU A 492 -7.89 -12.07 -10.74
CA LEU A 492 -6.82 -13.01 -11.05
C LEU A 492 -6.36 -12.92 -12.52
N PHE A 493 -7.31 -12.78 -13.44
CA PHE A 493 -7.02 -12.81 -14.87
C PHE A 493 -6.76 -11.45 -15.50
N LEU A 494 -7.42 -10.40 -15.01
CA LEU A 494 -7.25 -9.04 -15.52
C LEU A 494 -6.38 -8.24 -14.56
N ASN A 495 -7.00 -7.71 -13.51
CA ASN A 495 -6.35 -7.00 -12.42
C ASN A 495 -7.40 -6.63 -11.35
N GLU A 496 -6.91 -6.27 -10.18
CA GLU A 496 -7.71 -5.82 -9.04
C GLU A 496 -8.43 -4.49 -9.30
N PHE A 497 -7.91 -3.65 -10.20
CA PHE A 497 -8.48 -2.34 -10.50
C PHE A 497 -9.87 -2.45 -11.15
N VAL A 498 -10.00 -3.30 -12.17
CA VAL A 498 -11.28 -3.63 -12.82
C VAL A 498 -12.24 -4.28 -11.82
N ALA A 499 -11.73 -5.18 -10.97
CA ALA A 499 -12.56 -5.82 -9.95
C ALA A 499 -13.10 -4.83 -8.91
N TYR A 500 -12.31 -3.85 -8.46
CA TYR A 500 -12.78 -2.82 -7.53
C TYR A 500 -13.80 -1.86 -8.17
N GLN A 501 -13.64 -1.54 -9.45
CA GLN A 501 -14.62 -0.73 -10.17
C GLN A 501 -15.99 -1.43 -10.23
N GLU A 502 -16.01 -2.73 -10.55
CA GLU A 502 -17.25 -3.53 -10.54
C GLU A 502 -17.84 -3.66 -9.13
N LEU A 503 -17.01 -3.90 -8.11
CA LEU A 503 -17.44 -3.94 -6.71
C LEU A 503 -18.09 -2.61 -6.28
N SER A 504 -17.53 -1.48 -6.71
CA SER A 504 -18.11 -0.15 -6.48
C SER A 504 -19.51 -0.03 -7.11
N GLY A 505 -19.70 -0.52 -8.33
CA GLY A 505 -21.02 -0.53 -8.98
C GLY A 505 -22.07 -1.34 -8.21
N TYR A 506 -21.69 -2.47 -7.60
CA TYR A 506 -22.58 -3.23 -6.70
C TYR A 506 -22.87 -2.46 -5.41
N LYS A 507 -21.86 -1.80 -4.82
CA LYS A 507 -22.03 -0.97 -3.63
C LYS A 507 -22.96 0.23 -3.88
N GLN A 508 -22.76 0.95 -4.97
CA GLN A 508 -23.57 2.12 -5.33
C GLN A 508 -25.05 1.75 -5.52
N ARG A 509 -25.33 0.62 -6.20
CA ARG A 509 -26.70 0.10 -6.34
C ARG A 509 -27.35 -0.23 -4.99
N ARG A 510 -26.59 -0.82 -4.06
CA ARG A 510 -27.05 -1.07 -2.68
C ARG A 510 -27.38 0.23 -1.95
N LEU A 511 -26.47 1.21 -1.98
CA LEU A 511 -26.65 2.50 -1.29
C LEU A 511 -27.82 3.31 -1.87
N ALA A 512 -28.04 3.23 -3.18
CA ALA A 512 -29.19 3.84 -3.86
C ALA A 512 -30.54 3.18 -3.51
N GLY A 513 -30.53 2.05 -2.77
CA GLY A 513 -31.74 1.31 -2.41
C GLY A 513 -32.36 0.57 -3.60
N ALA A 514 -31.56 0.12 -4.59
CA ALA A 514 -32.08 -0.71 -5.68
C ALA A 514 -32.59 -2.06 -5.14
N GLU A 515 -33.57 -2.66 -5.81
CA GLU A 515 -34.02 -4.02 -5.47
C GLU A 515 -32.86 -5.02 -5.56
N GLU A 516 -32.78 -5.96 -4.61
CA GLU A 516 -31.69 -6.93 -4.54
C GLU A 516 -31.66 -7.87 -5.77
N TRP A 517 -32.83 -8.19 -6.31
CA TRP A 517 -33.01 -9.11 -7.41
C TRP A 517 -33.86 -8.48 -8.50
N VAL A 518 -33.34 -8.49 -9.73
CA VAL A 518 -34.11 -8.13 -10.94
C VAL A 518 -34.11 -9.35 -11.85
N GLY A 519 -35.25 -10.03 -11.92
CA GLY A 519 -35.35 -11.35 -12.53
C GLY A 519 -34.44 -12.36 -11.80
N SER A 520 -33.56 -13.03 -12.54
CA SER A 520 -32.57 -13.97 -11.99
C SER A 520 -31.21 -13.34 -11.65
N ARG A 521 -31.05 -12.01 -11.84
CA ARG A 521 -29.77 -11.31 -11.63
C ARG A 521 -29.77 -10.55 -10.31
N LYS A 522 -28.76 -10.84 -9.48
CA LYS A 522 -28.50 -10.12 -8.24
C LYS A 522 -27.88 -8.76 -8.53
N GLN A 523 -28.46 -7.68 -8.00
CA GLN A 523 -28.05 -6.30 -8.30
C GLN A 523 -26.96 -5.77 -7.36
N TRP A 524 -26.85 -6.33 -6.15
CA TRP A 524 -25.86 -5.94 -5.15
C TRP A 524 -25.65 -7.07 -4.14
N ILE A 525 -24.55 -7.00 -3.39
CA ILE A 525 -24.13 -8.01 -2.41
C ILE A 525 -24.25 -7.48 -0.98
N SER A 526 -24.34 -8.38 0.00
CA SER A 526 -24.43 -7.98 1.42
C SER A 526 -23.21 -7.17 1.88
N VAL A 527 -23.38 -6.38 2.95
CA VAL A 527 -22.27 -5.60 3.55
C VAL A 527 -21.11 -6.52 3.99
N ARG A 528 -21.44 -7.71 4.51
CA ARG A 528 -20.46 -8.74 4.83
C ARG A 528 -19.69 -9.14 3.56
N ALA A 529 -20.38 -9.52 2.49
CA ALA A 529 -19.74 -9.91 1.24
C ALA A 529 -18.89 -8.79 0.64
N GLU A 530 -19.33 -7.53 0.70
CA GLU A 530 -18.57 -6.36 0.25
C GLU A 530 -17.23 -6.23 1.00
N ILE A 531 -17.25 -6.35 2.33
CA ILE A 531 -16.04 -6.27 3.15
C ILE A 531 -15.12 -7.45 2.84
N LEU A 532 -15.63 -8.68 2.85
CA LEU A 532 -14.80 -9.88 2.57
C LEU A 532 -14.18 -9.80 1.16
N THR A 533 -14.93 -9.31 0.19
CA THR A 533 -14.44 -9.08 -1.17
C THR A 533 -13.40 -7.97 -1.19
N THR A 534 -13.57 -6.89 -0.43
CA THR A 534 -12.56 -5.81 -0.32
C THR A 534 -11.21 -6.35 0.14
N TYR A 535 -11.18 -7.21 1.15
CA TYR A 535 -9.94 -7.86 1.61
C TYR A 535 -9.39 -8.87 0.59
N ALA A 536 -10.26 -9.63 -0.08
CA ALA A 536 -9.84 -10.62 -1.07
C ALA A 536 -9.28 -10.00 -2.35
N LEU A 537 -9.79 -8.83 -2.73
CA LEU A 537 -9.31 -8.07 -3.86
C LEU A 537 -7.99 -7.33 -3.56
N CYS A 538 -7.71 -7.04 -2.28
CA CYS A 538 -6.51 -6.31 -1.87
C CYS A 538 -5.24 -7.16 -2.11
N GLY A 539 -4.57 -6.92 -3.24
CA GLY A 539 -3.28 -7.51 -3.61
C GLY A 539 -3.10 -7.56 -5.13
N PHE A 540 -1.88 -7.35 -5.62
CA PHE A 540 -1.51 -7.39 -7.05
C PHE A 540 -1.42 -8.80 -7.66
N ALA A 541 -1.92 -9.82 -6.99
CA ALA A 541 -1.91 -11.19 -7.49
C ALA A 541 -2.84 -11.36 -8.71
N ASN A 542 -2.28 -11.11 -9.90
CA ASN A 542 -2.91 -11.31 -11.20
C ASN A 542 -1.86 -11.74 -12.27
N PHE A 543 -2.31 -12.24 -13.43
CA PHE A 543 -1.38 -12.71 -14.47
C PHE A 543 -0.54 -11.58 -15.09
N SER A 544 -1.08 -10.35 -15.19
CA SER A 544 -0.34 -9.19 -15.70
C SER A 544 0.87 -8.85 -14.80
N SER A 545 0.70 -8.96 -13.49
CA SER A 545 1.73 -8.71 -12.48
C SER A 545 2.92 -9.68 -12.57
N ILE A 546 2.79 -10.84 -13.21
CA ILE A 546 3.94 -11.72 -13.51
C ILE A 546 4.96 -10.96 -14.36
N GLY A 547 4.51 -10.32 -15.43
CA GLY A 547 5.37 -9.56 -16.34
C GLY A 547 6.01 -8.37 -15.63
N ILE A 548 5.23 -7.65 -14.82
CA ILE A 548 5.70 -6.49 -14.05
C ILE A 548 6.77 -6.91 -13.03
N MET A 549 6.52 -7.98 -12.26
CA MET A 549 7.46 -8.51 -11.27
C MET A 549 8.75 -9.01 -11.91
N LEU A 550 8.66 -9.82 -12.97
CA LEU A 550 9.83 -10.34 -13.68
C LEU A 550 10.63 -9.21 -14.32
N GLY A 551 9.97 -8.25 -14.96
CA GLY A 551 10.62 -7.07 -15.54
C GLY A 551 11.34 -6.25 -14.49
N GLY A 552 10.68 -5.98 -13.36
CA GLY A 552 11.26 -5.25 -12.23
C GLY A 552 12.49 -5.93 -11.66
N LEU A 553 12.37 -7.18 -11.21
CA LEU A 553 13.47 -7.92 -10.59
C LEU A 553 14.62 -8.21 -11.57
N THR A 554 14.31 -8.57 -12.81
CA THR A 554 15.35 -8.83 -13.83
C THR A 554 16.11 -7.56 -14.22
N SER A 555 15.46 -6.39 -14.19
CA SER A 555 16.15 -5.12 -14.42
C SER A 555 17.17 -4.78 -13.32
N MET A 556 16.93 -5.26 -12.09
CA MET A 556 17.82 -5.07 -10.94
C MET A 556 18.96 -6.10 -10.90
N VAL A 557 18.65 -7.36 -11.21
CA VAL A 557 19.58 -8.50 -11.12
C VAL A 557 19.42 -9.41 -12.35
N PRO A 558 19.94 -9.01 -13.52
CA PRO A 558 19.72 -9.72 -14.78
C PRO A 558 20.25 -11.16 -14.78
N GLN A 559 21.34 -11.42 -14.04
CA GLN A 559 21.95 -12.74 -13.93
C GLN A 559 21.05 -13.79 -13.25
N ARG A 560 20.00 -13.36 -12.52
CA ARG A 560 19.05 -14.25 -11.83
C ARG A 560 17.70 -14.41 -12.51
N LYS A 561 17.58 -13.97 -13.77
CA LYS A 561 16.33 -14.09 -14.56
C LYS A 561 15.76 -15.51 -14.56
N GLY A 562 16.63 -16.52 -14.69
CA GLY A 562 16.23 -17.94 -14.70
C GLY A 562 15.57 -18.35 -13.39
N ASP A 563 16.18 -18.00 -12.26
CA ASP A 563 15.66 -18.26 -10.91
C ASP A 563 14.29 -17.62 -10.72
N PHE A 564 14.15 -16.34 -11.10
CA PHE A 564 12.90 -15.60 -10.95
C PHE A 564 11.76 -16.25 -11.74
N SER A 565 12.02 -16.63 -12.99
CA SER A 565 11.03 -17.27 -13.86
C SER A 565 10.55 -18.62 -13.33
N GLN A 566 11.38 -19.37 -12.60
CA GLN A 566 11.00 -20.69 -12.08
C GLN A 566 10.03 -20.62 -10.90
N ILE A 567 10.12 -19.56 -10.09
CA ILE A 567 9.34 -19.44 -8.84
C ILE A 567 8.15 -18.49 -8.94
N VAL A 568 8.07 -17.66 -9.98
CA VAL A 568 7.07 -16.59 -10.10
C VAL A 568 5.62 -17.06 -10.01
N LEU A 569 5.27 -18.17 -10.68
CA LEU A 569 3.90 -18.71 -10.65
C LEU A 569 3.51 -19.22 -9.27
N ARG A 570 4.47 -19.82 -8.56
CA ARG A 570 4.28 -20.30 -7.19
C ARG A 570 4.11 -19.12 -6.23
N ALA A 571 4.91 -18.07 -6.40
CA ALA A 571 4.78 -16.84 -5.62
C ALA A 571 3.44 -16.14 -5.89
N LEU A 572 2.97 -16.11 -7.14
CA LEU A 572 1.66 -15.56 -7.51
C LEU A 572 0.53 -16.31 -6.82
N CYS A 573 0.51 -17.65 -6.91
CA CYS A 573 -0.50 -18.47 -6.26
C CYS A 573 -0.49 -18.28 -4.73
N THR A 574 0.70 -18.18 -4.14
CA THR A 574 0.86 -17.89 -2.71
C THR A 574 0.30 -16.50 -2.38
N GLY A 575 0.63 -15.47 -3.16
CA GLY A 575 0.14 -14.10 -2.96
C GLY A 575 -1.39 -13.99 -3.10
N ALA A 576 -1.99 -14.69 -4.06
CA ALA A 576 -3.44 -14.77 -4.20
C ALA A 576 -4.08 -15.39 -2.93
N CYS A 577 -3.49 -16.47 -2.40
CA CYS A 577 -3.95 -17.08 -1.17
C CYS A 577 -3.78 -16.17 0.06
N VAL A 578 -2.79 -15.27 0.09
CA VAL A 578 -2.64 -14.28 1.17
C VAL A 578 -3.87 -13.38 1.25
N SER A 579 -4.32 -12.82 0.11
CA SER A 579 -5.54 -11.99 0.07
C SER A 579 -6.78 -12.79 0.50
N LEU A 580 -6.89 -14.07 0.09
CA LEU A 580 -8.00 -14.94 0.48
C LEU A 580 -7.99 -15.26 1.99
N VAL A 581 -6.83 -15.55 2.57
CA VAL A 581 -6.68 -15.78 4.01
C VAL A 581 -6.95 -14.50 4.80
N ASN A 582 -6.53 -13.33 4.30
CA ASN A 582 -6.93 -12.04 4.86
C ASN A 582 -8.44 -11.85 4.89
N ALA A 583 -9.13 -12.17 3.79
CA ALA A 583 -10.59 -12.11 3.72
C ALA A 583 -11.26 -13.07 4.70
N CYS A 584 -10.70 -14.28 4.88
CA CYS A 584 -11.20 -15.21 5.89
C CYS A 584 -11.03 -14.67 7.30
N VAL A 585 -9.88 -14.06 7.64
CA VAL A 585 -9.67 -13.42 8.95
C VAL A 585 -10.68 -12.29 9.15
N ALA A 586 -10.95 -11.48 8.12
CA ALA A 586 -12.02 -10.48 8.17
C ALA A 586 -13.39 -11.14 8.38
N GLY A 587 -13.69 -12.25 7.71
CA GLY A 587 -14.93 -13.02 7.87
C GLY A 587 -15.15 -13.60 9.27
N ILE A 588 -14.09 -14.03 9.95
CA ILE A 588 -14.14 -14.48 11.35
C ILE A 588 -14.44 -13.31 12.28
N LEU A 589 -13.80 -12.16 12.05
CA LEU A 589 -13.81 -11.04 12.99
C LEU A 589 -14.93 -10.03 12.72
N TYR A 590 -15.57 -10.11 11.56
CA TYR A 590 -16.61 -9.19 11.15
C TYR A 590 -17.83 -9.31 12.06
N VAL A 591 -18.23 -8.15 12.59
CA VAL A 591 -19.46 -7.97 13.33
C VAL A 591 -20.20 -6.78 12.70
N PRO A 592 -21.48 -6.93 12.32
CA PRO A 592 -22.29 -5.80 11.89
C PRO A 592 -22.28 -4.73 12.99
N ARG A 593 -21.81 -3.53 12.64
CA ARG A 593 -21.81 -2.36 13.52
C ARG A 593 -22.82 -1.37 12.93
N GLY A 594 -23.93 -1.20 13.65
CA GLY A 594 -24.99 -0.26 13.31
C GLY A 594 -26.05 -0.33 14.39
N ALA A 595 -26.64 0.80 14.75
CA ALA A 595 -27.92 0.78 15.45
C ALA A 595 -28.92 0.10 14.50
N GLU A 596 -29.72 -0.84 15.01
CA GLU A 596 -30.89 -1.30 14.26
C GLU A 596 -31.71 -0.05 13.93
N VAL A 597 -31.94 0.19 12.64
CA VAL A 597 -32.80 1.30 12.21
C VAL A 597 -34.17 0.98 12.76
N ASP A 598 -34.72 1.88 13.59
CA ASP A 598 -36.10 1.76 14.05
C ASP A 598 -37.03 2.04 12.87
N CYS A 599 -37.32 0.97 12.13
CA CYS A 599 -38.06 1.05 10.89
C CYS A 599 -39.50 1.56 11.08
N VAL A 600 -40.07 1.42 12.29
CA VAL A 600 -41.41 1.90 12.58
C VAL A 600 -41.44 3.43 12.59
N SER A 601 -40.52 4.08 13.31
CA SER A 601 -40.44 5.55 13.33
C SER A 601 -39.95 6.11 12.00
N PHE A 602 -39.00 5.43 11.34
CA PHE A 602 -38.44 5.87 10.08
C PHE A 602 -39.45 5.89 8.92
N LEU A 603 -40.23 4.81 8.75
CA LEU A 603 -41.19 4.70 7.63
C LEU A 603 -42.44 5.58 7.81
N ASN A 604 -42.71 6.09 9.01
CA ASN A 604 -43.79 7.05 9.26
C ASN A 604 -43.41 8.50 8.88
N THR A 605 -42.19 8.75 8.41
CA THR A 605 -41.78 10.06 7.90
C THR A 605 -41.97 10.15 6.39
N THR A 606 -42.11 11.37 5.84
CA THR A 606 -42.26 11.55 4.38
C THR A 606 -40.93 11.31 3.67
N LEU A 607 -40.84 10.26 2.87
CA LEU A 607 -39.61 9.88 2.17
C LEU A 607 -39.59 10.44 0.73
N SER A 608 -38.49 11.10 0.35
CA SER A 608 -38.33 11.75 -0.97
C SER A 608 -37.49 10.93 -1.96
N SER A 609 -36.59 10.07 -1.46
CA SER A 609 -35.68 9.26 -2.26
C SER A 609 -35.53 7.85 -1.67
N SER A 610 -35.27 6.86 -2.53
CA SER A 610 -34.87 5.53 -2.09
C SER A 610 -33.48 5.58 -1.45
N SER A 611 -33.25 4.73 -0.45
CA SER A 611 -31.95 4.50 0.18
C SER A 611 -31.87 3.06 0.68
N PHE A 612 -30.67 2.61 1.05
CA PHE A 612 -30.51 1.28 1.64
C PHE A 612 -31.36 1.07 2.91
N GLU A 613 -31.48 2.10 3.75
CA GLU A 613 -32.28 2.05 4.98
C GLU A 613 -33.77 1.94 4.65
N VAL A 614 -34.24 2.70 3.65
CA VAL A 614 -35.63 2.61 3.15
C VAL A 614 -35.90 1.22 2.60
N TYR A 615 -35.01 0.67 1.77
CA TYR A 615 -35.14 -0.70 1.26
C TYR A 615 -35.21 -1.73 2.39
N GLN A 616 -34.30 -1.66 3.37
CA GLN A 616 -34.24 -2.61 4.48
C GLN A 616 -35.52 -2.56 5.31
N CYS A 617 -36.00 -1.36 5.64
CA CYS A 617 -37.23 -1.19 6.40
C CYS A 617 -38.47 -1.62 5.61
N CYS A 618 -38.55 -1.31 4.32
CA CYS A 618 -39.66 -1.78 3.47
C CYS A 618 -39.65 -3.30 3.29
N ARG A 619 -38.48 -3.92 3.15
CA ARG A 619 -38.35 -5.38 3.10
C ARG A 619 -38.81 -6.03 4.40
N GLN A 620 -38.42 -5.48 5.55
CA GLN A 620 -38.85 -5.94 6.86
C GLN A 620 -40.37 -5.77 7.04
N PHE A 621 -40.93 -4.64 6.60
CA PHE A 621 -42.37 -4.40 6.57
C PHE A 621 -43.10 -5.45 5.73
N PHE A 622 -42.69 -5.70 4.49
CA PHE A 622 -43.33 -6.69 3.60
C PHE A 622 -43.25 -8.14 4.13
N GLN A 623 -42.23 -8.46 4.93
CA GLN A 623 -42.07 -9.77 5.57
C GLN A 623 -42.82 -9.89 6.90
N SER A 624 -43.20 -8.77 7.52
CA SER A 624 -43.91 -8.76 8.79
C SER A 624 -45.39 -9.10 8.62
N THR A 625 -45.88 -10.04 9.42
CA THR A 625 -47.31 -10.42 9.48
C THR A 625 -48.13 -9.60 10.50
N SER A 626 -47.52 -8.59 11.14
CA SER A 626 -48.11 -7.84 12.27
C SER A 626 -48.57 -6.43 11.89
N MET A 627 -49.74 -6.02 12.41
CA MET A 627 -50.42 -4.72 12.20
C MET A 627 -49.74 -3.51 12.91
N GLU A 628 -48.44 -3.53 13.17
CA GLU A 628 -47.76 -2.43 13.90
C GLU A 628 -47.40 -1.23 13.01
N PHE A 629 -47.49 -1.39 11.70
CA PHE A 629 -47.09 -0.37 10.73
C PHE A 629 -48.29 0.42 10.20
N SER A 630 -48.13 1.73 10.04
CA SER A 630 -49.17 2.65 9.59
C SER A 630 -49.47 2.51 8.09
N PRO A 631 -50.65 2.95 7.60
CA PRO A 631 -50.93 3.02 6.17
C PRO A 631 -50.00 3.98 5.40
N GLU A 632 -49.43 4.98 6.07
CA GLU A 632 -48.43 5.89 5.47
C GLU A 632 -47.11 5.18 5.18
N ALA A 633 -46.70 4.23 6.04
CA ALA A 633 -45.54 3.38 5.80
C ALA A 633 -45.71 2.48 4.57
N LEU A 634 -46.93 1.97 4.34
CA LEU A 634 -47.26 1.18 3.15
C LEU A 634 -47.14 2.03 1.87
N ASP A 635 -47.73 3.22 1.85
CA ASP A 635 -47.66 4.13 0.68
C ASP A 635 -46.21 4.50 0.35
N ASN A 636 -45.42 4.84 1.37
CA ASN A 636 -44.00 5.13 1.23
C ASN A 636 -43.22 3.97 0.61
N CYS A 637 -43.46 2.73 1.03
CA CYS A 637 -42.76 1.56 0.49
C CYS A 637 -43.23 1.20 -0.92
N CYS A 638 -44.54 1.26 -1.17
CA CYS A 638 -45.14 0.94 -2.47
C CYS A 638 -44.84 1.99 -3.55
N ARG A 639 -44.44 3.20 -3.16
CA ARG A 639 -43.94 4.23 -4.07
C ARG A 639 -42.60 3.87 -4.71
N PHE A 640 -41.74 3.13 -3.98
CA PHE A 640 -40.38 2.81 -4.43
C PHE A 640 -40.20 1.36 -4.88
N TYR A 641 -40.98 0.42 -4.34
CA TYR A 641 -40.80 -1.02 -4.55
C TYR A 641 -42.11 -1.70 -4.94
N ASN A 642 -42.03 -2.63 -5.91
CA ASN A 642 -43.18 -3.41 -6.32
C ASN A 642 -43.32 -4.65 -5.44
N HIS A 643 -44.44 -4.76 -4.72
CA HIS A 643 -44.77 -5.93 -3.92
C HIS A 643 -46.25 -6.31 -4.09
N THR A 644 -46.61 -7.57 -3.87
CA THR A 644 -48.00 -8.05 -4.02
C THR A 644 -49.00 -7.32 -3.13
N ILE A 645 -48.52 -6.81 -1.99
CA ILE A 645 -49.31 -6.03 -1.02
C ILE A 645 -49.61 -4.62 -1.55
N CYS A 646 -48.78 -4.08 -2.45
CA CYS A 646 -48.94 -2.75 -3.03
C CYS A 646 -50.00 -2.67 -4.15
N VAL A 647 -50.59 -3.82 -4.51
CA VAL A 647 -51.59 -3.95 -5.58
C VAL A 647 -53.01 -4.12 -5.01
N GLN A 648 -53.14 -4.16 -3.67
CA GLN A 648 -54.42 -4.15 -2.94
C GLN A 648 -54.80 -2.73 -2.56
#